data_AF-A0A2Y9BFT7-F1
#
_entry.id   AF-A0A2Y9BFT7-F1
#
_cell.length_a   1.000
_cell.length_b   1.000
_cell.length_c   1.000
_cell.angle_alpha   90.00
_cell.angle_beta   90.00
_cell.angle_gamma   90.00
#
_symmetry.space_group_name_H-M   'P 1'
#
loop_
_entity.id
_entity.type
_entity.pdbx_description
1 polymer ?
#
loop_
_entity_poly.entity_id
_entity_poly.type
_entity_poly.pdbx_seq_one_letter_code
_entity_poly.pdbx_strand_id
1 'polypeptide(L)'
;MIIKDFDIKICKESVLNLIDCYEDSEIYDEVLEEYEEMLPEAYKKIEPAALLAFGSVEEFHLAEYEGESQEALFSITSVGGEISRWATGLFAQGNYLGGMLADAMADDYLFQMDHLLSDTIIRLCRERKRGVIRRMEAPQDIPMSAQKKALEVTDGEALAGIHIKESFMYDPVKTTCQIYLLDENSDNFKIEHDCSKCPNLTCKLRHIPDFMMKVSSAGGSGGSEEVVVTITGKKDQTLMEVLKEHNIFLSAVCAGRGTCGKCRIRVLEGEVKPSAEDSRFFDEDEIRAGFRLACRAYASGDCTITLDCGQEEGFAVLTDFGEEAGRGKTLQAEDGNAGDYEGGRFGIATDIGTTTIAMQLVNLTSKRAVKTYTAMNRQRAYGADVISRIEASTNGKGNELKESIQEDLMSGIKDLTENGKILPERMVIGANTTMVHLLMGYPCETLGVFPFTPVNLEQITTDVKALCGKSANDFDGSFEVNIYPGISTYVGGDITAGMYALNFQNREKVSVLIDLGTNGEMAVGNKDKIYVASTAAGPAFEGGNITCGTGSIPGAVCKVEIHDGKAVTETIQDKPISGICGTGVVEITYGLLKEELIDETGLLDEEYFEDGFYLGEDAQGRTIGFYQKDVREIQLAKSAVRAGLETLILRYGIPYDEIETVYIAGGFGYQLDIKKAVGIGLLPKECEGKIEAVGNSCLKGAIAKLLEPDADEVIEKIRSVSKEIRLSNDKDFNEFYMDYMFFEED
;
A
#
# COMPACT_ATOMS: atom_id res chain seq x y z
N MET A 1 -9.15 -51.42 -15.50
CA MET A 1 -8.44 -51.85 -14.27
C MET A 1 -9.25 -51.36 -13.08
N ILE A 2 -9.38 -52.15 -12.03
CA ILE A 2 -10.04 -51.75 -10.78
C ILE A 2 -9.07 -51.93 -9.62
N ILE A 3 -9.05 -50.95 -8.72
CA ILE A 3 -8.27 -50.95 -7.48
C ILE A 3 -9.26 -50.68 -6.36
N LYS A 4 -9.31 -51.58 -5.36
CA LYS A 4 -10.15 -51.42 -4.17
C LYS A 4 -9.35 -51.37 -2.87
N ASP A 5 -8.09 -51.77 -2.93
CA ASP A 5 -7.21 -51.81 -1.76
C ASP A 5 -6.33 -50.55 -1.76
N PHE A 6 -6.63 -49.64 -0.82
CA PHE A 6 -5.87 -48.42 -0.59
C PHE A 6 -5.39 -48.38 0.86
N ASP A 7 -4.10 -48.15 1.05
CA ASP A 7 -3.50 -47.90 2.37
C ASP A 7 -3.29 -46.39 2.53
N ILE A 8 -4.39 -45.69 2.84
CA ILE A 8 -4.43 -44.23 2.98
C ILE A 8 -4.59 -43.88 4.44
N LYS A 9 -3.77 -42.92 4.89
CA LYS A 9 -3.88 -42.35 6.23
C LYS A 9 -4.54 -40.98 6.12
N ILE A 10 -5.79 -40.86 6.55
CA ILE A 10 -6.52 -39.59 6.64
C ILE A 10 -5.67 -38.54 7.39
N CYS A 11 -5.43 -37.41 6.76
CA CYS A 11 -4.57 -36.34 7.26
C CYS A 11 -5.35 -35.45 8.22
N LYS A 12 -4.93 -35.45 9.49
CA LYS A 12 -5.57 -34.64 10.54
C LYS A 12 -5.63 -33.16 10.19
N GLU A 13 -4.50 -32.57 9.79
CA GLU A 13 -4.40 -31.14 9.48
C GLU A 13 -5.33 -30.75 8.31
N SER A 14 -5.39 -31.59 7.27
CA SER A 14 -6.28 -31.40 6.12
C SER A 14 -7.76 -31.42 6.54
N VAL A 15 -8.16 -32.41 7.34
CA VAL A 15 -9.54 -32.52 7.84
C VAL A 15 -9.94 -31.32 8.71
N LEU A 16 -9.08 -30.89 9.63
CA LEU A 16 -9.34 -29.73 10.49
C LEU A 16 -9.42 -28.43 9.67
N ASN A 17 -8.54 -28.25 8.68
CA ASN A 17 -8.60 -27.10 7.77
C ASN A 17 -9.89 -27.07 6.95
N LEU A 18 -10.38 -28.23 6.48
CA LEU A 18 -11.64 -28.31 5.71
C LEU A 18 -12.85 -27.78 6.49
N ILE A 19 -12.83 -27.88 7.82
CA ILE A 19 -13.89 -27.40 8.72
C ILE A 19 -13.58 -26.06 9.41
N ASP A 20 -12.55 -25.32 8.97
CA ASP A 20 -12.11 -24.02 9.52
C ASP A 20 -11.69 -24.08 11.01
N CYS A 21 -11.09 -25.19 11.43
CA CYS A 21 -10.58 -25.37 12.79
C CYS A 21 -9.05 -25.28 12.81
N TYR A 22 -8.51 -24.18 13.32
CA TYR A 22 -7.08 -23.91 13.45
C TYR A 22 -6.62 -23.99 14.92
N GLU A 23 -5.32 -24.12 15.17
CA GLU A 23 -4.75 -24.32 16.52
C GLU A 23 -5.07 -23.19 17.51
N ASP A 24 -5.36 -21.98 17.03
CA ASP A 24 -5.75 -20.81 17.82
C ASP A 24 -7.27 -20.76 18.15
N SER A 25 -8.05 -21.73 17.66
CA SER A 25 -9.49 -21.82 17.92
C SER A 25 -9.79 -22.29 19.34
N GLU A 26 -10.73 -21.63 20.02
CA GLU A 26 -11.16 -21.98 21.39
C GLU A 26 -11.72 -23.40 21.53
N ILE A 27 -12.18 -23.99 20.42
CA ILE A 27 -12.78 -25.34 20.36
C ILE A 27 -11.82 -26.40 19.80
N TYR A 28 -10.56 -26.05 19.54
CA TYR A 28 -9.61 -26.93 18.84
C TYR A 28 -9.45 -28.30 19.53
N ASP A 29 -9.30 -28.31 20.85
CA ASP A 29 -9.12 -29.55 21.62
C ASP A 29 -10.38 -30.44 21.58
N GLU A 30 -11.59 -29.86 21.64
CA GLU A 30 -12.86 -30.60 21.56
C GLU A 30 -13.05 -31.24 20.18
N VAL A 31 -12.72 -30.50 19.12
CA VAL A 31 -12.77 -31.01 17.74
C VAL A 31 -11.74 -32.12 17.52
N LEU A 32 -10.56 -31.99 18.12
CA LEU A 32 -9.50 -32.98 18.03
C LEU A 32 -9.90 -34.30 18.70
N GLU A 33 -10.51 -34.24 19.89
CA GLU A 33 -11.01 -35.42 20.60
C GLU A 33 -12.08 -36.16 19.76
N GLU A 34 -13.09 -35.45 19.23
CA GLU A 34 -14.13 -36.04 18.38
C GLU A 34 -13.53 -36.64 17.08
N TYR A 35 -12.54 -35.96 16.46
CA TYR A 35 -11.83 -36.49 15.29
C TYR A 35 -11.18 -37.85 15.57
N GLU A 36 -10.46 -37.97 16.70
CA GLU A 36 -9.77 -39.20 17.08
C GLU A 36 -10.75 -40.34 17.39
N GLU A 37 -11.88 -40.04 18.03
CA GLU A 37 -12.93 -41.04 18.31
C GLU A 37 -13.63 -41.54 17.05
N MET A 38 -13.89 -40.65 16.09
CA MET A 38 -14.62 -40.98 14.87
C MET A 38 -13.78 -41.71 13.81
N LEU A 39 -12.46 -41.47 13.80
CA LEU A 39 -11.56 -41.95 12.76
C LEU A 39 -11.64 -43.47 12.48
N PRO A 40 -11.68 -44.37 13.49
CA PRO A 40 -11.80 -45.81 13.26
C PRO A 40 -13.12 -46.23 12.63
N GLU A 41 -14.21 -45.50 12.90
CA GLU A 41 -15.51 -45.77 12.30
C GLU A 41 -15.56 -45.25 10.86
N ALA A 42 -14.97 -44.08 10.60
CA ALA A 42 -14.85 -43.54 9.24
C ALA A 42 -14.18 -44.54 8.28
N TYR A 43 -13.06 -45.16 8.68
CA TYR A 43 -12.39 -46.19 7.85
C TYR A 43 -13.28 -47.41 7.55
N LYS A 44 -14.19 -47.80 8.45
CA LYS A 44 -15.12 -48.93 8.19
C LYS A 44 -16.21 -48.56 7.19
N LYS A 45 -16.50 -47.26 7.03
CA LYS A 45 -17.55 -46.72 6.15
C LYS A 45 -17.01 -46.27 4.79
N ILE A 46 -15.69 -46.30 4.60
CA ILE A 46 -15.04 -46.00 3.33
C ILE A 46 -14.91 -47.31 2.55
N GLU A 47 -15.50 -47.32 1.35
CA GLU A 47 -15.47 -48.44 0.42
C GLU A 47 -14.79 -47.96 -0.87
N PRO A 48 -13.44 -47.84 -0.87
CA PRO A 48 -12.75 -47.13 -1.91
C PRO A 48 -12.69 -47.96 -3.19
N ALA A 49 -12.88 -47.29 -4.33
CA ALA A 49 -12.75 -47.90 -5.64
C ALA A 49 -12.16 -46.88 -6.63
N ALA A 50 -11.12 -47.29 -7.35
CA ALA A 50 -10.61 -46.56 -8.50
C ALA A 50 -10.70 -47.42 -9.77
N LEU A 51 -11.19 -46.82 -10.84
CA LEU A 51 -11.44 -47.44 -12.12
C LEU A 51 -10.65 -46.71 -13.19
N LEU A 52 -9.79 -47.43 -13.89
CA LEU A 52 -8.90 -46.88 -14.91
C LEU A 52 -9.11 -47.60 -16.23
N ALA A 53 -9.42 -46.88 -17.30
CA ALA A 53 -9.62 -47.46 -18.63
C ALA A 53 -9.19 -46.51 -19.74
N PHE A 54 -8.57 -47.05 -20.78
CA PHE A 54 -8.19 -46.28 -21.96
C PHE A 54 -9.38 -46.14 -22.91
N GLY A 55 -9.53 -44.96 -23.50
CA GLY A 55 -10.58 -44.64 -24.46
C GLY A 55 -10.19 -43.50 -25.40
N SER A 56 -11.20 -42.88 -26.02
CA SER A 56 -11.03 -41.74 -26.94
C SER A 56 -11.88 -40.56 -26.50
N VAL A 57 -11.38 -39.35 -26.75
CA VAL A 57 -12.05 -38.06 -26.47
C VAL A 57 -12.58 -37.35 -27.72
N GLU A 58 -12.58 -38.02 -28.88
CA GLU A 58 -13.02 -37.45 -30.18
C GLU A 58 -14.39 -36.76 -30.13
N GLU A 59 -15.30 -37.24 -29.28
CA GLU A 59 -16.69 -36.78 -29.18
C GLU A 59 -16.84 -35.40 -28.51
N PHE A 60 -15.77 -34.85 -27.90
CA PHE A 60 -15.84 -33.60 -27.11
C PHE A 60 -15.34 -32.35 -27.84
N HIS A 61 -14.91 -32.45 -29.11
CA HIS A 61 -14.46 -31.33 -29.95
C HIS A 61 -13.60 -30.30 -29.19
N LEU A 62 -12.43 -30.72 -28.75
CA LEU A 62 -11.48 -29.89 -28.02
C LEU A 62 -10.75 -28.92 -28.97
N ALA A 63 -11.43 -27.84 -29.37
CA ALA A 63 -11.01 -26.90 -30.42
C ALA A 63 -9.63 -26.25 -30.19
N GLU A 64 -9.18 -26.14 -28.94
CA GLU A 64 -7.86 -25.63 -28.58
C GLU A 64 -6.72 -26.63 -28.84
N TYR A 65 -7.03 -27.90 -29.16
CA TYR A 65 -6.08 -29.01 -29.23
C TYR A 65 -6.16 -29.78 -30.56
N GLU A 66 -6.60 -29.10 -31.63
CA GLU A 66 -6.61 -29.67 -32.99
C GLU A 66 -5.19 -30.10 -33.41
N GLY A 67 -5.01 -31.41 -33.62
CA GLY A 67 -3.74 -32.01 -34.06
C GLY A 67 -3.07 -32.92 -33.02
N GLU A 68 -3.56 -32.96 -31.78
CA GLU A 68 -3.07 -33.88 -30.74
C GLU A 68 -3.79 -35.24 -30.76
N SER A 69 -3.14 -36.26 -30.18
CA SER A 69 -3.69 -37.62 -30.07
C SER A 69 -5.00 -37.60 -29.28
N GLN A 70 -6.04 -38.23 -29.84
CA GLN A 70 -7.36 -38.32 -29.21
C GLN A 70 -7.47 -39.48 -28.21
N GLU A 71 -6.37 -40.19 -27.95
CA GLU A 71 -6.31 -41.27 -26.97
C GLU A 71 -6.22 -40.68 -25.55
N ALA A 72 -7.02 -41.21 -24.63
CA ALA A 72 -7.05 -40.77 -23.24
C ALA A 72 -7.13 -41.94 -22.26
N LEU A 73 -6.64 -41.72 -21.04
CA LEU A 73 -6.91 -42.59 -19.89
C LEU A 73 -7.99 -41.94 -19.02
N PHE A 74 -9.10 -42.65 -18.83
CA PHE A 74 -10.20 -42.26 -17.96
C PHE A 74 -9.98 -42.84 -16.57
N SER A 75 -10.11 -42.01 -15.54
CA SER A 75 -10.03 -42.39 -14.13
C SER A 75 -11.30 -41.97 -13.40
N ILE A 76 -11.93 -42.90 -12.70
CA ILE A 76 -13.00 -42.61 -11.74
C ILE A 76 -12.57 -43.12 -10.38
N THR A 77 -12.62 -42.27 -9.36
CA THR A 77 -12.34 -42.63 -7.97
C THR A 77 -13.54 -42.36 -7.10
N SER A 78 -13.84 -43.25 -6.16
CA SER A 78 -14.93 -43.10 -5.21
C SER A 78 -14.53 -43.65 -3.85
N VAL A 79 -14.99 -43.02 -2.77
CA VAL A 79 -14.86 -43.54 -1.40
C VAL A 79 -16.08 -44.36 -0.95
N GLY A 80 -17.03 -44.59 -1.85
CA GLY A 80 -18.26 -45.32 -1.56
C GLY A 80 -19.36 -44.46 -0.92
N GLY A 81 -20.55 -45.03 -0.80
CA GLY A 81 -21.75 -44.30 -0.36
C GLY A 81 -22.08 -44.46 1.13
N GLU A 82 -21.39 -45.34 1.87
CA GLU A 82 -21.69 -45.56 3.29
C GLU A 82 -21.24 -44.36 4.15
N ILE A 83 -20.04 -43.81 3.95
CA ILE A 83 -19.55 -42.64 4.69
C ILE A 83 -20.44 -41.40 4.51
N SER A 84 -20.90 -41.09 3.30
CA SER A 84 -21.80 -39.95 3.07
C SER A 84 -23.18 -40.15 3.71
N ARG A 85 -23.69 -41.40 3.72
CA ARG A 85 -24.95 -41.74 4.44
C ARG A 85 -24.79 -41.62 5.94
N TRP A 86 -23.63 -42.01 6.47
CA TRP A 86 -23.30 -41.85 7.89
C TRP A 86 -23.21 -40.37 8.28
N ALA A 87 -22.48 -39.55 7.53
CA ALA A 87 -22.42 -38.10 7.73
C ALA A 87 -23.82 -37.45 7.72
N THR A 88 -24.65 -37.79 6.72
CA THR A 88 -26.04 -37.32 6.64
C THR A 88 -26.87 -37.76 7.86
N GLY A 89 -26.65 -38.98 8.35
CA GLY A 89 -27.31 -39.50 9.54
C GLY A 89 -26.92 -38.78 10.82
N LEU A 90 -25.66 -38.34 10.96
CA LEU A 90 -25.19 -37.53 12.08
C LEU A 90 -25.82 -36.14 12.09
N PHE A 91 -25.90 -35.49 10.92
CA PHE A 91 -26.64 -34.22 10.77
C PHE A 91 -28.10 -34.35 11.18
N ALA A 92 -28.78 -35.43 10.78
CA ALA A 92 -30.18 -35.68 11.14
C ALA A 92 -30.40 -35.93 12.64
N GLN A 93 -29.37 -36.37 13.37
CA GLN A 93 -29.40 -36.61 14.82
C GLN A 93 -29.00 -35.38 15.64
N GLY A 94 -28.63 -34.27 14.99
CA GLY A 94 -28.15 -33.06 15.65
C GLY A 94 -26.67 -33.08 16.04
N ASN A 95 -25.91 -34.13 15.67
CA ASN A 95 -24.44 -34.12 15.78
C ASN A 95 -23.86 -33.45 14.53
N TYR A 96 -23.84 -32.11 14.53
CA TYR A 96 -23.33 -31.32 13.41
C TYR A 96 -21.81 -31.44 13.26
N LEU A 97 -21.05 -31.39 14.36
CA LEU A 97 -19.60 -31.51 14.34
C LEU A 97 -19.15 -32.85 13.75
N GLY A 98 -19.74 -33.96 14.23
CA GLY A 98 -19.45 -35.28 13.69
C GLY A 98 -19.88 -35.41 12.23
N GLY A 99 -21.02 -34.82 11.83
CA GLY A 99 -21.43 -34.77 10.43
C GLY A 99 -20.40 -34.06 9.54
N MET A 100 -19.85 -32.93 9.99
CA MET A 100 -18.81 -32.17 9.30
C MET A 100 -17.48 -32.94 9.22
N LEU A 101 -17.05 -33.56 10.33
CA LEU A 101 -15.83 -34.37 10.38
C LEU A 101 -15.91 -35.58 9.46
N ALA A 102 -17.04 -36.31 9.47
CA ALA A 102 -17.24 -37.47 8.60
C ALA A 102 -17.20 -37.09 7.11
N ASP A 103 -17.77 -35.94 6.74
CA ASP A 103 -17.73 -35.44 5.35
C ASP A 103 -16.32 -34.99 4.95
N ALA A 104 -15.62 -34.27 5.82
CA ALA A 104 -14.23 -33.83 5.59
C ALA A 104 -13.23 -34.99 5.53
N MET A 105 -13.41 -36.03 6.35
CA MET A 105 -12.63 -37.28 6.27
C MET A 105 -12.83 -37.99 4.93
N ALA A 106 -14.05 -37.99 4.40
CA ALA A 106 -14.36 -38.57 3.09
C ALA A 106 -13.66 -37.79 1.96
N ASP A 107 -13.66 -36.45 2.03
CA ASP A 107 -12.96 -35.59 1.07
C ASP A 107 -11.45 -35.80 1.11
N ASP A 108 -10.84 -35.75 2.29
CA ASP A 108 -9.40 -35.96 2.44
C ASP A 108 -8.96 -37.33 1.91
N TYR A 109 -9.70 -38.39 2.22
CA TYR A 109 -9.41 -39.73 1.70
C TYR A 109 -9.50 -39.76 0.17
N LEU A 110 -10.52 -39.13 -0.42
CA LEU A 110 -10.71 -39.05 -1.87
C LEU A 110 -9.57 -38.29 -2.57
N PHE A 111 -9.07 -37.20 -1.97
CA PHE A 111 -7.90 -36.48 -2.48
C PHE A 111 -6.61 -37.30 -2.38
N GLN A 112 -6.41 -38.04 -1.29
CA GLN A 112 -5.25 -38.92 -1.16
C GLN A 112 -5.29 -40.10 -2.14
N MET A 113 -6.46 -40.62 -2.48
CA MET A 113 -6.61 -41.63 -3.53
C MET A 113 -6.07 -41.11 -4.87
N ASP A 114 -6.41 -39.87 -5.24
CA ASP A 114 -5.93 -39.24 -6.47
C ASP A 114 -4.39 -39.14 -6.50
N HIS A 115 -3.76 -38.73 -5.39
CA HIS A 115 -2.30 -38.69 -5.29
C HIS A 115 -1.65 -40.07 -5.46
N LEU A 116 -2.15 -41.11 -4.78
CA LEU A 116 -1.60 -42.47 -4.87
C LEU A 116 -1.77 -43.11 -6.26
N LEU A 117 -2.77 -42.69 -7.02
CA LEU A 117 -2.99 -43.20 -8.37
C LEU A 117 -1.96 -42.71 -9.39
N SER A 118 -1.26 -41.61 -9.09
CA SER A 118 -0.24 -41.01 -9.96
C SER A 118 0.77 -42.03 -10.48
N ASP A 119 1.38 -42.81 -9.58
CA ASP A 119 2.36 -43.85 -9.95
C ASP A 119 1.76 -44.96 -10.81
N THR A 120 0.50 -45.32 -10.52
CA THR A 120 -0.21 -46.35 -11.28
C THR A 120 -0.54 -45.86 -12.68
N ILE A 121 -0.99 -44.61 -12.82
CA ILE A 121 -1.25 -43.96 -14.11
C ILE A 121 0.03 -43.89 -14.94
N ILE A 122 1.13 -43.41 -14.36
CA ILE A 122 2.44 -43.36 -15.03
C ILE A 122 2.82 -44.76 -15.53
N ARG A 123 2.70 -45.79 -14.69
CA ARG A 123 3.02 -47.17 -15.06
C ARG A 123 2.17 -47.66 -16.23
N LEU A 124 0.85 -47.50 -16.17
CA LEU A 124 -0.07 -47.93 -17.22
C LEU A 124 0.21 -47.24 -18.57
N CYS A 125 0.49 -45.94 -18.54
CA CYS A 125 0.84 -45.17 -19.75
C CYS A 125 2.19 -45.61 -20.32
N ARG A 126 3.20 -45.86 -19.47
CA ARG A 126 4.52 -46.39 -19.90
C ARG A 126 4.42 -47.77 -20.54
N GLU A 127 3.59 -48.66 -20.02
CA GLU A 127 3.35 -49.99 -20.62
C GLU A 127 2.81 -49.89 -22.06
N ARG A 128 2.10 -48.80 -22.38
CA ARG A 128 1.61 -48.50 -23.74
C ARG A 128 2.54 -47.59 -24.55
N LYS A 129 3.70 -47.20 -24.01
CA LYS A 129 4.63 -46.22 -24.61
C LYS A 129 3.97 -44.87 -24.89
N ARG A 130 3.15 -44.40 -23.94
CA ARG A 130 2.47 -43.10 -24.00
C ARG A 130 2.92 -42.21 -22.84
N GLY A 131 2.98 -40.90 -23.08
CA GLY A 131 3.07 -39.87 -22.04
C GLY A 131 1.70 -39.32 -21.65
N VAL A 132 1.67 -38.42 -20.68
CA VAL A 132 0.48 -37.65 -20.28
C VAL A 132 0.77 -36.18 -20.51
N ILE A 133 0.07 -35.60 -21.49
CA ILE A 133 0.18 -34.18 -21.85
C ILE A 133 -0.42 -33.32 -20.75
N ARG A 134 -1.56 -33.76 -20.20
CA ARG A 134 -2.31 -33.06 -19.16
C ARG A 134 -3.40 -33.93 -18.56
N ARG A 135 -3.83 -33.52 -17.37
CA ARG A 135 -5.08 -33.90 -16.70
C ARG A 135 -6.18 -32.89 -17.07
N MET A 136 -7.39 -33.39 -17.32
CA MET A 136 -8.58 -32.60 -17.65
C MET A 136 -9.72 -32.94 -16.70
N GLU A 137 -10.46 -31.92 -16.27
CA GLU A 137 -11.57 -32.04 -15.32
C GLU A 137 -12.84 -31.31 -15.82
N ALA A 138 -14.01 -31.87 -15.51
CA ALA A 138 -15.28 -31.21 -15.82
C ALA A 138 -15.71 -30.28 -14.67
N PRO A 139 -16.32 -29.11 -14.95
CA PRO A 139 -16.63 -28.55 -16.27
C PRO A 139 -15.53 -27.66 -16.87
N GLN A 140 -14.36 -27.56 -16.23
CA GLN A 140 -13.34 -26.55 -16.56
C GLN A 140 -12.67 -26.81 -17.91
N ASP A 141 -12.15 -28.01 -18.11
CA ASP A 141 -11.40 -28.38 -19.32
C ASP A 141 -12.28 -29.13 -20.33
N ILE A 142 -13.31 -29.81 -19.85
CA ILE A 142 -14.18 -30.71 -20.60
C ILE A 142 -15.64 -30.54 -20.17
N PRO A 143 -16.62 -30.77 -21.08
CA PRO A 143 -18.03 -30.63 -20.72
C PRO A 143 -18.45 -31.68 -19.68
N MET A 144 -19.45 -31.34 -18.84
CA MET A 144 -20.01 -32.25 -17.81
C MET A 144 -20.46 -33.61 -18.39
N SER A 145 -20.84 -33.66 -19.67
CA SER A 145 -21.21 -34.89 -20.37
C SER A 145 -20.05 -35.90 -20.50
N ALA A 146 -18.80 -35.45 -20.39
CA ALA A 146 -17.62 -36.32 -20.43
C ALA A 146 -17.57 -37.30 -19.25
N GLN A 147 -18.15 -36.95 -18.11
CA GLN A 147 -18.26 -37.85 -16.95
C GLN A 147 -19.10 -39.10 -17.28
N LYS A 148 -20.16 -38.96 -18.09
CA LYS A 148 -20.96 -40.11 -18.52
C LYS A 148 -20.13 -41.07 -19.38
N LYS A 149 -19.31 -40.53 -20.28
CA LYS A 149 -18.38 -41.32 -21.09
C LYS A 149 -17.34 -42.02 -20.23
N ALA A 150 -16.79 -41.33 -19.23
CA ALA A 150 -15.86 -41.95 -18.28
C ALA A 150 -16.50 -43.15 -17.60
N LEU A 151 -17.76 -43.04 -17.16
CA LEU A 151 -18.47 -44.16 -16.53
C LEU A 151 -18.69 -45.34 -17.49
N GLU A 152 -19.06 -45.05 -18.73
CA GLU A 152 -19.24 -46.06 -19.78
C GLU A 152 -17.93 -46.77 -20.14
N VAL A 153 -16.83 -46.02 -20.30
CA VAL A 153 -15.51 -46.55 -20.69
C VAL A 153 -14.87 -47.37 -19.56
N THR A 154 -15.08 -46.95 -18.31
CA THR A 154 -14.53 -47.63 -17.13
C THR A 154 -15.38 -48.79 -16.64
N ASP A 155 -16.60 -48.96 -17.18
CA ASP A 155 -17.60 -49.94 -16.73
C ASP A 155 -17.93 -49.79 -15.22
N GLY A 156 -17.99 -48.53 -14.75
CA GLY A 156 -18.04 -48.23 -13.32
C GLY A 156 -19.34 -48.63 -12.62
N GLU A 157 -20.44 -48.70 -13.35
CA GLU A 157 -21.72 -49.19 -12.82
C GLU A 157 -21.64 -50.68 -12.47
N ALA A 158 -21.10 -51.51 -13.38
CA ALA A 158 -20.99 -52.95 -13.16
C ALA A 158 -19.88 -53.32 -12.15
N LEU A 159 -18.76 -52.58 -12.16
CA LEU A 159 -17.57 -52.95 -11.37
C LEU A 159 -17.54 -52.35 -9.96
N ALA A 160 -18.17 -51.19 -9.76
CA ALA A 160 -18.13 -50.45 -8.50
C ALA A 160 -19.50 -49.92 -8.03
N GLY A 161 -20.59 -50.15 -8.77
CA GLY A 161 -21.92 -49.66 -8.38
C GLY A 161 -22.03 -48.13 -8.42
N ILE A 162 -21.20 -47.47 -9.23
CA ILE A 162 -21.24 -46.02 -9.41
C ILE A 162 -22.26 -45.70 -10.50
N HIS A 163 -23.22 -44.83 -10.18
CA HIS A 163 -24.21 -44.35 -11.13
C HIS A 163 -23.99 -42.86 -11.42
N ILE A 164 -24.55 -42.36 -12.53
CA ILE A 164 -24.56 -40.93 -12.85
C ILE A 164 -25.99 -40.48 -13.13
N LYS A 165 -26.41 -39.38 -12.49
CA LYS A 165 -27.76 -38.80 -12.67
C LYS A 165 -27.83 -37.99 -13.97
N GLU A 166 -29.05 -37.63 -14.39
CA GLU A 166 -29.25 -36.75 -15.56
C GLU A 166 -28.55 -35.38 -15.40
N SER A 167 -28.36 -34.93 -14.16
CA SER A 167 -27.59 -33.72 -13.81
C SER A 167 -26.08 -33.90 -13.92
N PHE A 168 -25.58 -35.02 -14.43
CA PHE A 168 -24.16 -35.40 -14.50
C PHE A 168 -23.46 -35.47 -13.14
N MET A 169 -24.20 -35.64 -12.05
CA MET A 169 -23.62 -35.91 -10.73
C MET A 169 -23.53 -37.40 -10.48
N TYR A 170 -22.38 -37.85 -9.98
CA TYR A 170 -22.19 -39.23 -9.56
C TYR A 170 -23.00 -39.57 -8.29
N ASP A 171 -23.34 -40.85 -8.17
CA ASP A 171 -23.93 -41.47 -7.00
C ASP A 171 -23.17 -42.77 -6.74
N PRO A 172 -22.32 -42.84 -5.70
CA PRO A 172 -22.15 -41.90 -4.58
C PRO A 172 -21.56 -40.53 -4.95
N VAL A 173 -21.90 -39.49 -4.15
CA VAL A 173 -21.51 -38.09 -4.40
C VAL A 173 -20.00 -37.87 -4.25
N LYS A 174 -19.34 -38.56 -3.32
CA LYS A 174 -17.89 -38.49 -3.11
C LYS A 174 -17.15 -39.35 -4.15
N THR A 175 -17.30 -38.94 -5.41
CA THR A 175 -16.73 -39.58 -6.58
C THR A 175 -16.14 -38.51 -7.49
N THR A 176 -14.89 -38.67 -7.92
CA THR A 176 -14.23 -37.76 -8.86
C THR A 176 -13.91 -38.46 -10.17
N CYS A 177 -13.75 -37.66 -11.23
CA CYS A 177 -13.47 -38.14 -12.57
C CYS A 177 -12.39 -37.27 -13.20
N GLN A 178 -11.29 -37.89 -13.61
CA GLN A 178 -10.17 -37.26 -14.29
C GLN A 178 -9.97 -37.94 -15.65
N ILE A 179 -9.68 -37.13 -16.68
CA ILE A 179 -9.32 -37.63 -18.01
C ILE A 179 -7.89 -37.17 -18.31
N TYR A 180 -6.99 -38.11 -18.56
CA TYR A 180 -5.59 -37.83 -18.90
C TYR A 180 -5.40 -37.96 -20.40
N LEU A 181 -5.07 -36.84 -21.07
CA LEU A 181 -4.81 -36.82 -22.51
C LEU A 181 -3.39 -37.36 -22.79
N LEU A 182 -3.28 -38.31 -23.72
CA LEU A 182 -2.04 -39.04 -23.97
C LEU A 182 -1.32 -38.56 -25.23
N ASP A 183 0.01 -38.54 -25.20
CA ASP A 183 0.87 -38.31 -26.37
C ASP A 183 1.84 -39.48 -26.63
N GLU A 184 2.61 -39.36 -27.70
CA GLU A 184 3.68 -40.28 -28.05
C GLU A 184 4.96 -40.09 -27.23
N ASN A 185 5.05 -39.02 -26.42
CA ASN A 185 6.23 -38.69 -25.64
C ASN A 185 6.20 -39.37 -24.27
N SER A 186 6.70 -40.61 -24.22
CA SER A 186 6.69 -41.44 -23.02
C SER A 186 7.50 -40.92 -21.80
N ASP A 187 8.18 -39.79 -21.93
CA ASP A 187 8.95 -39.17 -20.84
C ASP A 187 8.21 -38.01 -20.15
N ASN A 188 7.09 -37.54 -20.70
CA ASN A 188 6.32 -36.42 -20.18
C ASN A 188 5.09 -36.89 -19.38
N PHE A 189 4.97 -36.51 -18.11
CA PHE A 189 3.83 -36.86 -17.25
C PHE A 189 3.33 -35.64 -16.47
N LYS A 190 2.35 -34.92 -17.03
CA LYS A 190 1.66 -33.81 -16.34
C LYS A 190 0.34 -34.31 -15.74
N ILE A 191 0.44 -34.97 -14.59
CA ILE A 191 -0.67 -35.69 -13.94
C ILE A 191 -1.27 -34.96 -12.72
N GLU A 192 -0.54 -33.99 -12.17
CA GLU A 192 -0.99 -33.22 -10.99
C GLU A 192 -1.90 -32.06 -11.38
N HIS A 193 -2.77 -31.66 -10.45
CA HIS A 193 -3.62 -30.47 -10.59
C HIS A 193 -2.78 -29.19 -10.40
N ASP A 194 -2.90 -28.24 -11.32
CA ASP A 194 -2.18 -26.97 -11.25
C ASP A 194 -3.00 -25.93 -10.47
N CYS A 195 -2.81 -25.87 -9.15
CA CYS A 195 -3.52 -24.93 -8.28
C CYS A 195 -3.33 -23.46 -8.70
N SER A 196 -2.24 -23.11 -9.39
CA SER A 196 -2.01 -21.73 -9.84
C SER A 196 -3.03 -21.27 -10.90
N LYS A 197 -3.58 -22.20 -11.67
CA LYS A 197 -4.59 -21.94 -12.72
C LYS A 197 -6.02 -22.22 -12.27
N CYS A 198 -6.21 -22.70 -11.03
CA CYS A 198 -7.52 -23.03 -10.51
C CYS A 198 -8.34 -21.76 -10.21
N PRO A 199 -9.58 -21.64 -10.73
CA PRO A 199 -10.43 -20.47 -10.49
C PRO A 199 -10.98 -20.39 -9.05
N ASN A 200 -10.90 -21.48 -8.28
CA ASN A 200 -11.29 -21.49 -6.87
C ASN A 200 -10.14 -20.95 -5.99
N LEU A 201 -10.06 -19.62 -5.90
CA LEU A 201 -9.03 -18.93 -5.12
C LEU A 201 -9.16 -19.16 -3.61
N THR A 202 -10.35 -19.52 -3.14
CA THR A 202 -10.65 -19.83 -1.72
C THR A 202 -10.59 -21.33 -1.42
N CYS A 203 -10.03 -22.14 -2.32
CA CYS A 203 -9.89 -23.58 -2.06
C CYS A 203 -9.01 -23.81 -0.83
N LYS A 204 -9.56 -24.47 0.19
CA LYS A 204 -8.85 -24.74 1.46
C LYS A 204 -7.70 -25.73 1.32
N LEU A 205 -7.62 -26.42 0.19
CA LEU A 205 -6.55 -27.34 -0.19
C LEU A 205 -5.64 -26.76 -1.30
N ARG A 206 -5.74 -25.45 -1.55
CA ARG A 206 -4.92 -24.78 -2.57
C ARG A 206 -3.45 -24.83 -2.17
N HIS A 207 -2.65 -25.58 -2.94
CA HIS A 207 -1.22 -25.73 -2.71
C HIS A 207 -0.44 -25.14 -3.88
N ILE A 208 0.17 -23.97 -3.66
CA ILE A 208 0.98 -23.28 -4.66
C ILE A 208 2.44 -23.40 -4.22
N PRO A 209 3.36 -23.90 -5.09
CA PRO A 209 4.75 -24.10 -4.71
C PRO A 209 5.42 -22.78 -4.34
N ASP A 210 6.25 -22.79 -3.30
CA ASP A 210 7.10 -21.65 -2.94
C ASP A 210 8.17 -21.39 -4.02
N PHE A 211 8.69 -20.18 -4.07
CA PHE A 211 9.89 -19.81 -4.80
C PHE A 211 10.84 -18.97 -3.93
N MET A 212 12.14 -19.09 -4.19
CA MET A 212 13.16 -18.26 -3.54
C MET A 212 13.46 -17.03 -4.39
N MET A 213 13.45 -15.86 -3.75
CA MET A 213 13.83 -14.60 -4.37
C MET A 213 15.09 -14.03 -3.72
N LYS A 214 16.12 -13.77 -4.54
CA LYS A 214 17.28 -12.99 -4.11
C LYS A 214 17.09 -11.54 -4.51
N VAL A 215 17.23 -10.63 -3.55
CA VAL A 215 17.05 -9.19 -3.75
C VAL A 215 18.38 -8.50 -3.52
N SER A 216 18.89 -7.77 -4.52
CA SER A 216 20.03 -6.87 -4.38
C SER A 216 19.59 -5.40 -4.42
N SER A 217 20.08 -4.60 -3.48
CA SER A 217 19.95 -3.13 -3.53
C SER A 217 21.22 -2.54 -4.14
N ALA A 218 21.10 -1.71 -5.17
CA ALA A 218 22.24 -0.97 -5.70
C ALA A 218 22.65 0.09 -4.67
N GLY A 219 23.73 -0.18 -3.92
CA GLY A 219 24.35 0.81 -3.04
C GLY A 219 24.63 2.08 -3.82
N GLY A 220 24.24 3.22 -3.26
CA GLY A 220 24.48 4.54 -3.85
C GLY A 220 25.95 4.73 -4.24
N SER A 221 26.20 5.67 -5.15
CA SER A 221 27.53 6.05 -5.65
C SER A 221 28.46 6.49 -4.51
N GLY A 222 29.05 5.50 -3.84
CA GLY A 222 29.75 5.66 -2.57
C GLY A 222 30.15 4.33 -1.92
N GLY A 223 30.48 3.29 -2.70
CA GLY A 223 31.29 2.15 -2.24
C GLY A 223 30.81 1.33 -1.03
N SER A 224 29.51 1.30 -0.72
CA SER A 224 28.92 0.45 0.32
C SER A 224 28.54 -0.94 -0.23
N GLU A 225 28.75 -1.98 0.58
CA GLU A 225 28.58 -3.40 0.22
C GLU A 225 27.17 -3.72 -0.30
N GLU A 226 27.10 -4.52 -1.36
CA GLU A 226 25.86 -5.00 -1.98
C GLU A 226 25.12 -5.92 -1.00
N VAL A 227 24.03 -5.44 -0.41
CA VAL A 227 23.21 -6.25 0.51
C VAL A 227 22.33 -7.18 -0.33
N VAL A 228 22.60 -8.48 -0.23
CA VAL A 228 21.79 -9.54 -0.86
C VAL A 228 20.93 -10.20 0.21
N VAL A 229 19.62 -9.98 0.17
CA VAL A 229 18.66 -10.67 1.03
C VAL A 229 18.01 -11.81 0.24
N THR A 230 17.92 -12.99 0.84
CA THR A 230 17.15 -14.11 0.27
C THR A 230 15.83 -14.21 1.01
N ILE A 231 14.73 -14.11 0.28
CA ILE A 231 13.36 -14.13 0.82
C ILE A 231 12.52 -15.17 0.08
N THR A 232 11.48 -15.68 0.74
CA THR A 232 10.64 -16.76 0.19
C THR A 232 9.26 -16.20 -0.14
N GLY A 233 8.70 -16.55 -1.31
CA GLY A 233 7.38 -16.10 -1.73
C GLY A 233 6.55 -17.22 -2.34
N LYS A 234 5.24 -17.00 -2.46
CA LYS A 234 4.29 -17.92 -3.12
C LYS A 234 4.05 -17.48 -4.56
N LYS A 235 3.88 -18.42 -5.51
CA LYS A 235 3.72 -18.08 -6.94
C LYS A 235 2.46 -17.27 -7.29
N ASP A 236 1.48 -17.19 -6.39
CA ASP A 236 0.29 -16.35 -6.55
C ASP A 236 0.44 -14.94 -5.96
N GLN A 237 1.58 -14.64 -5.32
CA GLN A 237 1.91 -13.31 -4.85
C GLN A 237 2.66 -12.55 -5.92
N THR A 238 2.36 -11.25 -6.01
CA THR A 238 3.20 -10.32 -6.76
C THR A 238 4.56 -10.17 -6.09
N LEU A 239 5.61 -9.87 -6.86
CA LEU A 239 6.93 -9.61 -6.29
C LEU A 239 6.90 -8.46 -5.26
N MET A 240 6.01 -7.48 -5.45
CA MET A 240 5.78 -6.42 -4.47
C MET A 240 5.23 -6.93 -3.13
N GLU A 241 4.29 -7.89 -3.13
CA GLU A 241 3.74 -8.47 -1.89
C GLU A 241 4.80 -9.27 -1.14
N VAL A 242 5.58 -10.08 -1.86
CA VAL A 242 6.69 -10.85 -1.26
C VAL A 242 7.73 -9.92 -0.64
N LEU A 243 8.07 -8.80 -1.31
CA LEU A 243 8.97 -7.78 -0.78
C LEU A 243 8.40 -7.12 0.49
N LYS A 244 7.12 -6.76 0.49
CA LYS A 244 6.44 -6.13 1.64
C LYS A 244 6.43 -7.05 2.86
N GLU A 245 6.14 -8.34 2.68
CA GLU A 245 6.13 -9.33 3.78
C GLU A 245 7.49 -9.45 4.47
N HIS A 246 8.57 -9.12 3.76
CA HIS A 246 9.94 -9.13 4.28
C HIS A 246 10.46 -7.72 4.60
N ASN A 247 9.56 -6.74 4.80
CA ASN A 247 9.88 -5.36 5.16
C ASN A 247 10.74 -4.61 4.14
N ILE A 248 10.68 -5.00 2.86
CA ILE A 248 11.31 -4.29 1.74
C ILE A 248 10.23 -3.53 0.98
N PHE A 249 10.25 -2.21 1.08
CA PHE A 249 9.19 -1.37 0.52
C PHE A 249 9.61 -0.72 -0.80
N LEU A 250 8.74 -0.81 -1.80
CA LEU A 250 8.86 -0.10 -3.07
C LEU A 250 7.95 1.13 -3.07
N SER A 251 8.33 2.16 -3.84
CA SER A 251 7.52 3.37 -4.07
C SER A 251 6.26 3.02 -4.87
N ALA A 252 5.21 2.53 -4.20
CA ALA A 252 3.98 2.04 -4.84
C ALA A 252 2.80 2.99 -4.63
N VAL A 253 2.87 4.19 -5.21
CA VAL A 253 1.86 5.27 -5.05
C VAL A 253 0.46 4.83 -5.49
N CYS A 254 0.35 3.87 -6.42
CA CYS A 254 -0.94 3.35 -6.85
C CYS A 254 -1.49 2.19 -5.99
N ALA A 255 -0.87 1.87 -4.86
CA ALA A 255 -1.22 0.71 -4.01
C ALA A 255 -1.24 -0.63 -4.78
N GLY A 256 -0.37 -0.78 -5.79
CA GLY A 256 -0.25 -2.01 -6.57
C GLY A 256 -1.17 -2.13 -7.78
N ARG A 257 -1.95 -1.09 -8.12
CA ARG A 257 -2.86 -1.10 -9.29
C ARG A 257 -2.15 -1.10 -10.66
N GLY A 258 -0.82 -0.97 -10.70
CA GLY A 258 -0.05 -0.95 -11.95
C GLY A 258 -0.24 0.34 -12.77
N THR A 259 -0.68 1.44 -12.15
CA THR A 259 -1.01 2.69 -12.85
C THR A 259 0.02 3.82 -12.68
N CYS A 260 0.98 3.69 -11.74
CA CYS A 260 1.92 4.76 -11.44
C CYS A 260 3.35 4.56 -11.98
N GLY A 261 3.72 3.36 -12.44
CA GLY A 261 5.08 3.06 -12.91
C GLY A 261 6.19 3.00 -11.84
N LYS A 262 5.93 3.48 -10.62
CA LYS A 262 6.97 3.68 -9.59
C LYS A 262 7.46 2.39 -8.88
N CYS A 263 6.76 1.25 -9.05
CA CYS A 263 7.14 -0.04 -8.46
C CYS A 263 8.22 -0.78 -9.28
N ARG A 264 9.20 -0.04 -9.83
CA ARG A 264 10.16 -0.56 -10.83
C ARG A 264 11.19 -1.48 -10.19
N ILE A 265 11.41 -2.62 -10.83
CA ILE A 265 12.47 -3.57 -10.50
C ILE A 265 13.14 -4.05 -11.79
N ARG A 266 14.34 -4.61 -11.65
CA ARG A 266 15.01 -5.31 -12.75
C ARG A 266 15.30 -6.74 -12.37
N VAL A 267 14.83 -7.67 -13.19
CA VAL A 267 15.07 -9.10 -13.04
C VAL A 267 16.42 -9.43 -13.66
N LEU A 268 17.35 -9.92 -12.83
CA LEU A 268 18.69 -10.32 -13.24
C LEU A 268 18.72 -11.79 -13.69
N GLU A 269 18.05 -12.65 -12.93
CA GLU A 269 17.95 -14.09 -13.20
C GLU A 269 16.55 -14.61 -12.83
N GLY A 270 16.11 -15.69 -13.48
CA GLY A 270 14.80 -16.31 -13.24
C GLY A 270 13.73 -15.93 -14.26
N GLU A 271 12.62 -16.67 -14.27
CA GLU A 271 11.51 -16.47 -15.21
C GLU A 271 10.39 -15.62 -14.61
N VAL A 272 10.43 -14.31 -14.91
CA VAL A 272 9.38 -13.34 -14.59
C VAL A 272 8.89 -12.70 -15.90
N LYS A 273 7.69 -13.07 -16.33
CA LYS A 273 7.12 -12.61 -17.60
C LYS A 273 6.68 -11.13 -17.51
N PRO A 274 6.82 -10.35 -18.59
CA PRO A 274 6.28 -9.00 -18.64
C PRO A 274 4.75 -9.03 -18.57
N SER A 275 4.20 -8.12 -17.79
CA SER A 275 2.77 -7.82 -17.71
C SER A 275 2.34 -6.89 -18.84
N ALA A 276 1.03 -6.81 -19.12
CA ALA A 276 0.51 -5.89 -20.14
C ALA A 276 0.71 -4.42 -19.74
N GLU A 277 0.79 -4.14 -18.45
CA GLU A 277 1.04 -2.82 -17.87
C GLU A 277 2.50 -2.39 -18.03
N ASP A 278 3.46 -3.31 -18.10
CA ASP A 278 4.89 -3.00 -18.27
C ASP A 278 5.14 -2.19 -19.55
N SER A 279 4.45 -2.53 -20.65
CA SER A 279 4.55 -1.84 -21.94
C SER A 279 4.08 -0.38 -21.92
N ARG A 280 3.44 0.08 -20.84
CA ARG A 280 3.05 1.49 -20.69
C ARG A 280 4.16 2.37 -20.11
N PHE A 281 5.14 1.76 -19.45
CA PHE A 281 6.17 2.48 -18.68
C PHE A 281 7.60 2.14 -19.11
N PHE A 282 7.80 1.00 -19.77
CA PHE A 282 9.10 0.56 -20.26
C PHE A 282 9.07 0.36 -21.77
N ASP A 283 10.14 0.77 -22.44
CA ASP A 283 10.32 0.47 -23.86
C ASP A 283 10.68 -1.01 -24.11
N GLU A 284 10.73 -1.43 -25.38
CA GLU A 284 11.03 -2.83 -25.71
C GLU A 284 12.45 -3.26 -25.26
N ASP A 285 13.42 -2.35 -25.26
CA ASP A 285 14.80 -2.65 -24.89
C ASP A 285 14.93 -2.80 -23.37
N GLU A 286 14.22 -1.99 -22.59
CA GLU A 286 14.10 -2.09 -21.14
C GLU A 286 13.37 -3.37 -20.72
N ILE A 287 12.27 -3.72 -21.40
CA ILE A 287 11.57 -5.00 -21.16
C ILE A 287 12.51 -6.18 -21.44
N ARG A 288 13.32 -6.11 -22.51
CA ARG A 288 14.36 -7.11 -22.80
C ARG A 288 15.49 -7.11 -21.79
N ALA A 289 15.84 -5.96 -21.21
CA ALA A 289 16.86 -5.83 -20.16
C ALA A 289 16.39 -6.30 -18.77
N GLY A 290 15.13 -6.74 -18.64
CA GLY A 290 14.56 -7.34 -17.44
C GLY A 290 13.73 -6.39 -16.57
N PHE A 291 13.42 -5.18 -17.03
CA PHE A 291 12.61 -4.23 -16.24
C PHE A 291 11.14 -4.66 -16.16
N ARG A 292 10.60 -4.64 -14.94
CA ARG A 292 9.21 -5.04 -14.63
C ARG A 292 8.63 -4.12 -13.55
N LEU A 293 7.31 -3.99 -13.53
CA LEU A 293 6.56 -3.46 -12.40
C LEU A 293 6.39 -4.56 -11.35
N ALA A 294 7.06 -4.45 -10.21
CA ALA A 294 6.98 -5.44 -9.12
C ALA A 294 5.54 -5.71 -8.66
N CYS A 295 4.67 -4.70 -8.76
CA CYS A 295 3.27 -4.78 -8.40
C CYS A 295 2.39 -5.57 -9.37
N ARG A 296 2.90 -5.91 -10.57
CA ARG A 296 2.23 -6.75 -11.58
C ARG A 296 3.08 -7.96 -11.99
N ALA A 297 4.27 -8.09 -11.42
CA ALA A 297 5.22 -9.15 -11.73
C ALA A 297 4.96 -10.37 -10.83
N TYR A 298 4.87 -11.54 -11.45
CA TYR A 298 4.76 -12.83 -10.78
C TYR A 298 5.93 -13.72 -11.19
N ALA A 299 6.58 -14.35 -10.22
CA ALA A 299 7.67 -15.27 -10.48
C ALA A 299 7.13 -16.67 -10.81
N SER A 300 7.66 -17.27 -11.89
CA SER A 300 7.32 -18.66 -12.25
C SER A 300 8.16 -19.70 -11.48
N GLY A 301 9.24 -19.25 -10.83
CA GLY A 301 10.18 -20.02 -10.03
C GLY A 301 11.24 -19.10 -9.40
N ASP A 302 12.34 -19.66 -8.91
CA ASP A 302 13.39 -18.88 -8.24
C ASP A 302 13.92 -17.74 -9.12
N CYS A 303 14.05 -16.56 -8.54
CA CYS A 303 14.48 -15.37 -9.27
C CYS A 303 15.43 -14.48 -8.48
N THR A 304 16.30 -13.78 -9.20
CA THR A 304 17.17 -12.74 -8.65
C THR A 304 16.72 -11.41 -9.23
N ILE A 305 16.38 -10.47 -8.36
CA ILE A 305 15.97 -9.12 -8.74
C ILE A 305 16.91 -8.08 -8.12
N THR A 306 17.05 -6.95 -8.79
CA THR A 306 17.61 -5.74 -8.21
C THR A 306 16.54 -4.67 -8.10
N LEU A 307 16.53 -3.99 -6.97
CA LEU A 307 15.64 -2.87 -6.75
C LEU A 307 16.23 -1.66 -7.48
N ASP A 308 15.48 -1.09 -8.41
CA ASP A 308 15.77 0.24 -8.95
C ASP A 308 15.21 1.27 -7.95
N CYS A 309 15.72 1.22 -6.72
CA CYS A 309 15.51 2.28 -5.76
C CYS A 309 16.25 3.49 -6.30
N GLY A 310 15.58 4.29 -7.13
CA GLY A 310 15.98 5.69 -7.31
C GLY A 310 16.25 6.27 -5.92
N GLN A 311 17.29 7.10 -5.82
CA GLN A 311 17.86 7.68 -4.60
C GLN A 311 16.80 8.28 -3.64
N GLU A 312 16.03 7.46 -2.94
CA GLU A 312 14.99 7.88 -1.99
C GLU A 312 15.48 7.80 -0.53
N GLU A 313 16.71 7.32 -0.29
CA GLU A 313 17.39 7.43 1.02
C GLU A 313 17.85 8.87 1.32
N GLY A 314 17.78 9.77 0.32
CA GLY A 314 18.18 11.16 0.42
C GLY A 314 17.01 12.13 0.39
N PHE A 315 15.87 11.83 1.02
CA PHE A 315 14.85 12.86 1.21
C PHE A 315 15.47 13.98 2.06
N ALA A 316 15.87 15.07 1.40
CA ALA A 316 16.26 16.28 2.07
C ALA A 316 14.97 16.92 2.56
N VAL A 317 14.38 16.35 3.61
CA VAL A 317 13.56 17.17 4.50
C VAL A 317 14.57 18.10 5.14
N LEU A 318 14.74 19.26 4.50
CA LEU A 318 15.51 20.36 5.05
C LEU A 318 14.91 20.67 6.41
N THR A 319 15.59 20.17 7.43
CA THR A 319 15.33 20.50 8.82
C THR A 319 16.24 21.66 9.27
N ASP A 320 17.18 22.04 8.40
CA ASP A 320 17.98 23.26 8.49
C ASP A 320 17.19 24.46 7.97
N PHE A 321 16.55 25.17 8.89
CA PHE A 321 15.85 26.42 8.63
C PHE A 321 16.67 27.61 9.18
N GLY A 322 17.46 28.25 8.31
CA GLY A 322 18.01 29.61 8.44
C GLY A 322 18.33 30.10 7.01
N GLU A 323 17.91 31.28 6.54
CA GLU A 323 18.22 32.63 7.03
C GLU A 323 17.05 33.65 6.85
N GLU A 324 17.15 34.70 7.66
CA GLU A 324 16.46 36.01 7.75
C GLU A 324 15.28 36.41 6.81
N ALA A 325 14.17 36.81 7.44
CA ALA A 325 13.71 38.22 7.43
C ALA A 325 12.71 38.51 8.58
N GLY A 326 13.06 39.43 9.49
CA GLY A 326 12.08 40.22 10.26
C GLY A 326 11.49 39.66 11.57
N ARG A 327 12.12 40.01 12.71
CA ARG A 327 11.52 40.10 14.07
C ARG A 327 10.77 38.87 14.62
N GLY A 328 11.55 37.86 15.01
CA GLY A 328 11.16 36.87 16.03
C GLY A 328 12.29 35.86 16.20
N LYS A 329 12.88 35.75 17.39
CA LYS A 329 13.99 34.81 17.65
C LYS A 329 13.50 33.37 17.49
N THR A 330 13.75 32.77 16.33
CA THR A 330 13.51 31.34 16.07
C THR A 330 14.81 30.58 16.32
N LEU A 331 14.72 29.48 17.06
CA LEU A 331 15.85 28.71 17.58
C LEU A 331 16.39 27.77 16.50
N GLN A 332 17.68 27.93 16.15
CA GLN A 332 18.42 27.12 15.19
C GLN A 332 18.66 25.69 15.72
N ALA A 333 18.63 24.72 14.81
CA ALA A 333 19.37 23.47 14.95
C ALA A 333 20.79 23.76 14.42
N GLU A 334 21.80 23.65 15.29
CA GLU A 334 23.18 23.43 14.87
C GLU A 334 23.49 21.99 15.28
N ASP A 335 24.24 21.23 14.48
CA ASP A 335 24.80 19.94 14.91
C ASP A 335 25.44 20.13 16.29
N GLY A 336 24.80 19.59 17.33
CA GLY A 336 25.07 19.96 18.71
C GLY A 336 26.54 19.75 19.06
N ASN A 337 27.18 20.78 19.62
CA ASN A 337 28.50 20.60 20.21
C ASN A 337 28.38 19.65 21.42
N ALA A 338 29.47 18.99 21.81
CA ALA A 338 29.48 18.09 22.98
C ALA A 338 28.91 18.72 24.28
N GLY A 339 28.88 20.05 24.38
CA GLY A 339 28.26 20.79 25.49
C GLY A 339 26.72 20.86 25.47
N ASP A 340 26.04 20.60 24.36
CA ASP A 340 24.57 20.60 24.28
C ASP A 340 23.95 19.32 24.88
N TYR A 341 24.76 18.29 25.12
CA TYR A 341 24.37 17.01 25.70
C TYR A 341 24.63 16.94 27.22
N GLU A 342 25.47 17.82 27.81
CA GLU A 342 25.84 17.75 29.23
C GLU A 342 24.73 18.25 30.17
N GLY A 343 24.17 17.34 30.98
CA GLY A 343 23.24 17.68 32.08
C GLY A 343 21.88 18.24 31.65
N GLY A 344 21.53 18.09 30.37
CA GLY A 344 20.29 18.60 29.79
C GLY A 344 19.06 17.75 30.13
N ARG A 345 17.92 18.42 30.28
CA ARG A 345 16.59 17.80 30.23
C ARG A 345 16.20 17.72 28.76
N PHE A 346 15.67 16.60 28.28
CA PHE A 346 15.36 16.42 26.86
C PHE A 346 13.88 16.13 26.63
N GLY A 347 13.38 16.48 25.45
CA GLY A 347 12.07 16.07 24.95
C GLY A 347 12.13 15.74 23.47
N ILE A 348 11.14 15.02 22.96
CA ILE A 348 11.04 14.68 21.53
C ILE A 348 9.83 15.38 20.93
N ALA A 349 10.03 16.22 19.92
CA ALA A 349 8.96 16.77 19.10
C ALA A 349 8.77 15.89 17.86
N THR A 350 7.54 15.64 17.45
CA THR A 350 7.25 14.70 16.36
C THR A 350 6.09 15.18 15.52
N ASP A 351 6.26 15.08 14.21
CA ASP A 351 5.27 15.31 13.17
C ASP A 351 5.08 14.01 12.39
N ILE A 352 3.88 13.45 12.43
CA ILE A 352 3.50 12.25 11.66
C ILE A 352 2.66 12.70 10.47
N GLY A 353 3.33 12.94 9.35
CA GLY A 353 2.70 13.15 8.06
C GLY A 353 2.31 11.82 7.38
N THR A 354 1.45 11.94 6.37
CA THR A 354 1.06 10.80 5.53
C THR A 354 2.28 10.26 4.77
N THR A 355 3.13 11.12 4.20
CA THR A 355 4.32 10.71 3.44
C THR A 355 5.57 10.59 4.32
N THR A 356 5.72 11.48 5.31
CA THR A 356 6.98 11.71 6.02
C THR A 356 6.75 11.77 7.52
N ILE A 357 7.67 11.20 8.30
CA ILE A 357 7.74 11.33 9.76
C ILE A 357 8.98 12.15 10.09
N ALA A 358 8.80 13.25 10.81
CA ALA A 358 9.89 14.12 11.24
C ALA A 358 9.91 14.20 12.78
N MET A 359 11.09 14.01 13.37
CA MET A 359 11.27 13.95 14.82
C MET A 359 12.50 14.77 15.22
N GLN A 360 12.40 15.53 16.30
CA GLN A 360 13.52 16.31 16.84
C GLN A 360 13.71 16.07 18.32
N LEU A 361 14.94 15.75 18.71
CA LEU A 361 15.38 15.76 20.10
C LEU A 361 15.67 17.22 20.48
N VAL A 362 15.00 17.72 21.52
CA VAL A 362 15.11 19.09 22.00
C VAL A 362 15.71 19.09 23.39
N ASN A 363 16.75 19.89 23.61
CA ASN A 363 17.23 20.19 24.96
C ASN A 363 16.33 21.27 25.56
N LEU A 364 15.56 20.90 26.59
CA LEU A 364 14.57 21.75 27.25
C LEU A 364 15.20 22.88 28.06
N THR A 365 16.48 22.75 28.43
CA THR A 365 17.24 23.80 29.14
C THR A 365 17.72 24.87 28.17
N SER A 366 18.37 24.47 27.07
CA SER A 366 18.87 25.42 26.05
C SER A 366 17.76 25.88 25.09
N LYS A 367 16.64 25.15 25.06
CA LYS A 367 15.50 25.31 24.14
C LYS A 367 15.86 25.09 22.67
N ARG A 368 16.90 24.30 22.39
CA ARG A 368 17.38 24.06 21.01
C ARG A 368 17.14 22.61 20.59
N ALA A 369 16.83 22.42 19.32
CA ALA A 369 16.90 21.11 18.69
C ALA A 369 18.37 20.67 18.62
N VAL A 370 18.64 19.46 19.10
CA VAL A 370 19.98 18.87 19.25
C VAL A 370 20.25 17.84 18.16
N LYS A 371 19.22 17.10 17.78
CA LYS A 371 19.29 16.09 16.73
C LYS A 371 17.94 15.99 16.02
N THR A 372 17.99 15.78 14.70
CA THR A 372 16.81 15.59 13.88
C THR A 372 16.84 14.22 13.22
N TYR A 373 15.68 13.57 13.18
CA TYR A 373 15.44 12.30 12.49
C TYR A 373 14.27 12.48 11.53
N THR A 374 14.44 11.97 10.32
CA THR A 374 13.41 11.99 9.28
C THR A 374 13.33 10.62 8.64
N ALA A 375 12.12 10.11 8.43
CA ALA A 375 11.88 8.89 7.69
C ALA A 375 10.68 9.02 6.75
N MET A 376 10.64 8.20 5.71
CA MET A 376 9.39 7.97 4.98
C MET A 376 8.45 7.13 5.84
N ASN A 377 7.17 7.50 5.83
CA ASN A 377 6.13 6.74 6.51
C ASN A 377 5.88 5.42 5.76
N ARG A 378 6.25 4.28 6.36
CA ARG A 378 6.15 2.95 5.72
C ARG A 378 4.73 2.52 5.43
N GLN A 379 3.73 3.14 6.06
CA GLN A 379 2.32 2.92 5.73
C GLN A 379 1.99 3.25 4.27
N ARG A 380 2.85 3.97 3.56
CA ARG A 380 2.76 4.20 2.10
C ARG A 380 2.70 2.89 1.30
N ALA A 381 3.21 1.79 1.86
CA ALA A 381 3.08 0.45 1.28
C ALA A 381 1.61 -0.01 1.16
N TYR A 382 0.72 0.49 2.01
CA TYR A 382 -0.69 0.10 2.05
C TYR A 382 -1.60 1.14 1.37
N GLY A 383 -1.13 2.37 1.18
CA GLY A 383 -1.88 3.44 0.52
C GLY A 383 -1.08 4.73 0.44
N ALA A 384 -1.20 5.43 -0.70
CA ALA A 384 -0.49 6.69 -0.92
C ALA A 384 -1.08 7.88 -0.18
N ASP A 385 -2.35 7.80 0.20
CA ASP A 385 -3.09 8.87 0.86
C ASP A 385 -3.87 8.33 2.06
N VAL A 386 -4.52 9.23 2.80
CA VAL A 386 -5.31 8.87 3.98
C VAL A 386 -6.49 7.96 3.66
N ILE A 387 -7.14 8.13 2.50
CA ILE A 387 -8.34 7.38 2.12
C ILE A 387 -8.00 5.92 1.80
N SER A 388 -6.96 5.70 0.99
CA SER A 388 -6.46 4.37 0.67
C SER A 388 -5.97 3.61 1.91
N ARG A 389 -5.40 4.30 2.90
CA ARG A 389 -5.04 3.69 4.19
C ARG A 389 -6.25 3.37 5.06
N ILE A 390 -7.27 4.22 5.07
CA ILE A 390 -8.55 3.92 5.74
C ILE A 390 -9.18 2.66 5.13
N GLU A 391 -9.20 2.56 3.80
CA GLU A 391 -9.71 1.40 3.07
C GLU A 391 -8.88 0.14 3.40
N ALA A 392 -7.55 0.22 3.37
CA ALA A 392 -6.69 -0.90 3.74
C ALA A 392 -6.94 -1.36 5.19
N SER A 393 -7.03 -0.41 6.14
CA SER A 393 -7.35 -0.71 7.54
C SER A 393 -8.70 -1.45 7.67
N THR A 394 -9.72 -0.95 6.98
CA THR A 394 -11.08 -1.53 6.95
C THR A 394 -11.09 -2.92 6.31
N ASN A 395 -10.21 -3.18 5.35
CA ASN A 395 -10.07 -4.47 4.67
C ASN A 395 -9.13 -5.43 5.41
N GLY A 396 -9.01 -5.28 6.74
CA GLY A 396 -8.29 -6.22 7.60
C GLY A 396 -6.78 -5.95 7.75
N LYS A 397 -6.26 -4.81 7.25
CA LYS A 397 -4.85 -4.41 7.41
C LYS A 397 -4.60 -3.40 8.53
N GLY A 398 -5.55 -3.23 9.44
CA GLY A 398 -5.46 -2.25 10.53
C GLY A 398 -4.30 -2.49 11.50
N ASN A 399 -4.05 -3.76 11.85
CA ASN A 399 -2.95 -4.11 12.76
C ASN A 399 -1.59 -3.91 12.08
N GLU A 400 -1.45 -4.29 10.82
CA GLU A 400 -0.19 -4.11 10.06
C GLU A 400 0.13 -2.63 9.86
N LEU A 401 -0.89 -1.80 9.58
CA LEU A 401 -0.74 -0.34 9.52
C LEU A 401 -0.30 0.25 10.86
N LYS A 402 -0.86 -0.24 11.98
CA LYS A 402 -0.51 0.17 13.33
C LYS A 402 0.94 -0.22 13.67
N GLU A 403 1.30 -1.48 13.49
CA GLU A 403 2.65 -1.97 13.78
C GLU A 403 3.68 -1.22 12.92
N SER A 404 3.38 -0.96 11.65
CA SER A 404 4.24 -0.19 10.74
C SER A 404 4.57 1.21 11.28
N ILE A 405 3.59 1.99 11.77
CA ILE A 405 3.87 3.34 12.29
C ILE A 405 4.56 3.30 13.67
N GLN A 406 4.24 2.30 14.49
CA GLN A 406 4.90 2.10 15.79
C GLN A 406 6.38 1.76 15.62
N GLU A 407 6.74 0.96 14.62
CA GLU A 407 8.12 0.64 14.26
C GLU A 407 8.90 1.85 13.73
N ASP A 408 8.28 2.67 12.89
CA ASP A 408 8.90 3.91 12.38
C ASP A 408 9.21 4.88 13.52
N LEU A 409 8.25 5.09 14.43
CA LEU A 409 8.45 5.92 15.62
C LEU A 409 9.54 5.37 16.53
N MET A 410 9.57 4.06 16.77
CA MET A 410 10.60 3.45 17.61
C MET A 410 11.99 3.51 16.99
N SER A 411 12.08 3.42 15.66
CA SER A 411 13.35 3.60 14.95
C SER A 411 13.89 5.02 15.15
N GLY A 412 13.03 6.03 15.01
CA GLY A 412 13.39 7.43 15.27
C GLY A 412 13.71 7.71 16.74
N ILE A 413 12.94 7.16 17.68
CA ILE A 413 13.23 7.27 19.12
C ILE A 413 14.59 6.67 19.44
N LYS A 414 14.90 5.46 18.96
CA LYS A 414 16.20 4.81 19.19
C LYS A 414 17.36 5.62 18.59
N ASP A 415 17.20 6.15 17.38
CA ASP A 415 18.22 7.00 16.77
C ASP A 415 18.46 8.29 17.57
N LEU A 416 17.39 9.01 17.90
CA LEU A 416 17.46 10.28 18.64
C LEU A 416 18.02 10.10 20.05
N THR A 417 17.70 9.00 20.72
CA THR A 417 18.11 8.73 22.11
C THR A 417 19.45 8.01 22.24
N GLU A 418 20.17 7.78 21.13
CA GLU A 418 21.35 6.93 21.05
C GLU A 418 21.12 5.53 21.67
N ASN A 419 20.03 4.87 21.31
CA ASN A 419 19.56 3.60 21.88
C ASN A 419 19.31 3.69 23.40
N GLY A 420 18.68 4.77 23.86
CA GLY A 420 18.27 4.94 25.25
C GLY A 420 19.34 5.49 26.20
N LYS A 421 20.50 5.93 25.70
CA LYS A 421 21.46 6.65 26.55
C LYS A 421 20.93 8.01 27.02
N ILE A 422 20.15 8.67 26.16
CA ILE A 422 19.43 9.90 26.50
C ILE A 422 18.00 9.49 26.81
N LEU A 423 17.53 9.77 28.02
CA LEU A 423 16.14 9.54 28.39
C LEU A 423 15.36 10.84 28.28
N PRO A 424 14.46 10.99 27.28
CA PRO A 424 13.58 12.14 27.20
C PRO A 424 12.63 12.15 28.40
N GLU A 425 12.23 13.33 28.84
CA GLU A 425 11.19 13.47 29.86
C GLU A 425 9.80 13.23 29.28
N ARG A 426 9.60 13.68 28.03
CA ARG A 426 8.34 13.56 27.30
C ARG A 426 8.53 13.67 25.79
N MET A 427 7.53 13.19 25.07
CA MET A 427 7.38 13.32 23.63
C MET A 427 6.07 14.02 23.30
N VAL A 428 6.07 14.86 22.28
CA VAL A 428 4.87 15.54 21.77
C VAL A 428 4.70 15.21 20.29
N ILE A 429 3.53 14.72 19.93
CA ILE A 429 3.19 14.28 18.57
C ILE A 429 2.09 15.17 18.01
N GLY A 430 2.34 15.80 16.87
CA GLY A 430 1.32 16.34 15.98
C GLY A 430 1.14 15.43 14.77
N ALA A 431 -0.10 15.24 14.34
CA ALA A 431 -0.46 14.35 13.24
C ALA A 431 -1.88 14.64 12.76
N ASN A 432 -2.18 14.32 11.50
CA ASN A 432 -3.57 14.33 11.06
C ASN A 432 -4.39 13.23 11.78
N THR A 433 -5.71 13.42 11.86
CA THR A 433 -6.60 12.54 12.63
C THR A 433 -6.52 11.08 12.19
N THR A 434 -6.36 10.80 10.89
CA THR A 434 -6.25 9.43 10.38
C THR A 434 -4.97 8.76 10.88
N MET A 435 -3.83 9.46 10.86
CA MET A 435 -2.56 8.93 11.36
C MET A 435 -2.65 8.61 12.86
N VAL A 436 -3.33 9.44 13.66
CA VAL A 436 -3.59 9.15 15.08
C VAL A 436 -4.43 7.88 15.25
N HIS A 437 -5.48 7.70 14.44
CA HIS A 437 -6.32 6.49 14.53
C HIS A 437 -5.54 5.22 14.20
N LEU A 438 -4.72 5.25 13.15
CA LEU A 438 -3.86 4.13 12.79
C LEU A 438 -2.83 3.83 13.88
N LEU A 439 -2.18 4.86 14.44
CA LEU A 439 -1.21 4.72 15.52
C LEU A 439 -1.83 4.11 16.79
N MET A 440 -3.02 4.55 17.16
CA MET A 440 -3.72 4.02 18.34
C MET A 440 -4.36 2.64 18.09
N GLY A 441 -4.57 2.27 16.82
CA GLY A 441 -5.34 1.09 16.44
C GLY A 441 -6.84 1.26 16.65
N TYR A 442 -7.33 2.48 16.47
CA TYR A 442 -8.77 2.74 16.49
C TYR A 442 -9.43 2.25 15.19
N PRO A 443 -10.71 1.83 15.24
CA PRO A 443 -11.49 1.54 14.05
C PRO A 443 -11.53 2.74 13.10
N CYS A 444 -11.28 2.50 11.80
CA CYS A 444 -11.18 3.55 10.77
C CYS A 444 -12.38 3.61 9.83
N GLU A 445 -13.34 2.69 9.93
CA GLU A 445 -14.45 2.51 8.98
C GLU A 445 -15.28 3.79 8.83
N THR A 446 -15.50 4.49 9.94
CA THR A 446 -16.29 5.72 9.98
C THR A 446 -15.54 6.95 9.50
N LEU A 447 -14.23 6.89 9.28
CA LEU A 447 -13.43 8.00 8.77
C LEU A 447 -13.58 8.18 7.25
N GLY A 448 -13.83 7.09 6.52
CA GLY A 448 -13.98 7.08 5.06
C GLY A 448 -15.43 7.21 4.58
N VAL A 449 -16.41 7.12 5.48
CA VAL A 449 -17.84 7.09 5.14
C VAL A 449 -18.59 8.22 5.82
N PHE A 450 -19.45 8.91 5.08
CA PHE A 450 -20.32 9.96 5.64
C PHE A 450 -21.13 9.42 6.84
N PRO A 451 -21.15 10.09 8.01
CA PRO A 451 -20.80 11.50 8.24
C PRO A 451 -19.35 11.81 8.66
N PHE A 452 -18.39 10.91 8.34
CA PHE A 452 -16.96 11.05 8.61
C PHE A 452 -16.67 11.27 10.10
N THR A 453 -16.94 10.25 10.92
CA THR A 453 -16.91 10.40 12.39
C THR A 453 -15.65 9.75 12.95
N PRO A 454 -14.78 10.50 13.64
CA PRO A 454 -13.63 9.96 14.33
C PRO A 454 -14.01 9.35 15.68
N VAL A 455 -13.22 8.37 16.13
CA VAL A 455 -13.36 7.73 17.44
C VAL A 455 -12.92 8.67 18.55
N ASN A 456 -11.81 9.37 18.36
CA ASN A 456 -11.29 10.34 19.32
C ASN A 456 -10.64 11.54 18.61
N LEU A 457 -10.91 12.73 19.14
CA LEU A 457 -10.30 14.01 18.73
C LEU A 457 -9.65 14.74 19.90
N GLU A 458 -9.83 14.26 21.13
CA GLU A 458 -9.27 14.88 22.32
C GLU A 458 -7.75 14.67 22.40
N GLN A 459 -7.10 15.46 23.27
CA GLN A 459 -5.70 15.28 23.57
C GLN A 459 -5.49 13.90 24.20
N ILE A 460 -4.47 13.18 23.75
CA ILE A 460 -4.12 11.86 24.30
C ILE A 460 -2.83 12.02 25.09
N THR A 461 -2.85 11.58 26.36
CA THR A 461 -1.66 11.42 27.19
C THR A 461 -1.48 9.93 27.48
N THR A 462 -0.33 9.39 27.12
CA THR A 462 0.05 7.97 27.28
C THR A 462 1.53 7.88 27.61
N ASP A 463 2.10 6.68 27.64
CA ASP A 463 3.54 6.46 27.72
C ASP A 463 4.07 5.74 26.48
N VAL A 464 5.39 5.83 26.25
CA VAL A 464 6.05 5.27 25.07
C VAL A 464 5.86 3.76 24.93
N LYS A 465 5.77 3.00 26.03
CA LYS A 465 5.60 1.54 25.99
C LYS A 465 4.16 1.19 25.60
N ALA A 466 3.18 1.90 26.17
CA ALA A 466 1.78 1.75 25.79
C ALA A 466 1.53 2.16 24.33
N LEU A 467 2.18 3.22 23.85
CA LEU A 467 2.03 3.71 22.48
C LEU A 467 2.65 2.77 21.44
N CYS A 468 3.88 2.30 21.67
CA CYS A 468 4.65 1.54 20.68
C CYS A 468 4.56 0.01 20.85
N GLY A 469 3.91 -0.47 21.90
CA GLY A 469 3.61 -1.89 22.10
C GLY A 469 4.86 -2.78 21.99
N LYS A 470 4.76 -3.84 21.17
CA LYS A 470 5.83 -4.82 20.98
C LYS A 470 7.14 -4.18 20.48
N SER A 471 7.06 -3.11 19.69
CA SER A 471 8.23 -2.41 19.12
C SER A 471 9.09 -1.72 20.20
N ALA A 472 8.52 -1.47 21.38
CA ALA A 472 9.22 -0.90 22.53
C ALA A 472 9.77 -1.95 23.52
N ASN A 473 9.59 -3.26 23.28
CA ASN A 473 10.03 -4.30 24.22
C ASN A 473 11.54 -4.27 24.49
N ASP A 474 12.33 -3.96 23.47
CA ASP A 474 13.80 -3.85 23.57
C ASP A 474 14.28 -2.45 23.96
N PHE A 475 13.37 -1.55 24.36
CA PHE A 475 13.68 -0.18 24.78
C PHE A 475 13.50 -0.03 26.29
N ASP A 476 14.61 0.20 27.00
CA ASP A 476 14.62 0.27 28.46
C ASP A 476 14.13 1.64 29.01
N GLY A 477 13.82 2.60 28.14
CA GLY A 477 13.29 3.91 28.52
C GLY A 477 11.76 3.92 28.72
N SER A 478 11.28 4.81 29.59
CA SER A 478 9.85 5.10 29.76
C SER A 478 9.66 6.59 29.98
N PHE A 479 8.84 7.23 29.14
CA PHE A 479 8.52 8.65 29.22
C PHE A 479 7.10 8.90 28.72
N GLU A 480 6.54 10.05 29.11
CA GLU A 480 5.20 10.47 28.74
C GLU A 480 5.13 10.85 27.25
N VAL A 481 4.05 10.50 26.58
CA VAL A 481 3.76 10.91 25.21
C VAL A 481 2.45 11.67 25.19
N ASN A 482 2.47 12.88 24.63
CA ASN A 482 1.29 13.71 24.42
C ASN A 482 1.01 13.84 22.92
N ILE A 483 -0.21 13.54 22.50
CA ILE A 483 -0.66 13.69 21.11
C ILE A 483 -1.62 14.88 21.04
N TYR A 484 -1.37 15.81 20.11
CA TYR A 484 -2.22 16.95 19.89
C TYR A 484 -3.66 16.54 19.56
N PRO A 485 -4.67 17.27 20.07
CA PRO A 485 -6.05 17.03 19.71
C PRO A 485 -6.33 17.43 18.25
N GLY A 486 -7.23 16.70 17.61
CA GLY A 486 -7.77 17.05 16.29
C GLY A 486 -8.99 17.96 16.38
N ILE A 487 -9.36 18.55 15.24
CA ILE A 487 -10.57 19.40 15.12
C ILE A 487 -11.69 18.63 14.40
N SER A 488 -11.34 17.87 13.37
CA SER A 488 -12.28 17.04 12.60
C SER A 488 -11.57 15.81 12.03
N THR A 489 -12.27 15.02 11.22
CA THR A 489 -11.72 13.82 10.56
C THR A 489 -10.57 14.14 9.61
N TYR A 490 -10.61 15.30 8.94
CA TYR A 490 -9.61 15.70 7.95
C TYR A 490 -8.74 16.89 8.40
N VAL A 491 -8.98 17.44 9.59
CA VAL A 491 -8.12 18.47 10.20
C VAL A 491 -7.70 17.99 11.58
N GLY A 492 -6.42 17.60 11.70
CA GLY A 492 -5.91 16.94 12.89
C GLY A 492 -5.10 17.84 13.83
N GLY A 493 -4.29 17.15 14.64
CA GLY A 493 -3.43 17.76 15.64
C GLY A 493 -2.20 18.46 15.07
N ASP A 494 -1.80 18.10 13.85
CA ASP A 494 -0.81 18.80 13.04
C ASP A 494 -1.17 20.28 12.82
N ILE A 495 -2.39 20.56 12.37
CA ILE A 495 -2.89 21.93 12.15
C ILE A 495 -3.12 22.65 13.47
N THR A 496 -3.60 21.93 14.49
CA THR A 496 -3.75 22.50 15.83
C THR A 496 -2.40 22.92 16.41
N ALA A 497 -1.35 22.10 16.22
CA ALA A 497 0.03 22.42 16.59
C ALA A 497 0.56 23.63 15.80
N GLY A 498 0.31 23.69 14.50
CA GLY A 498 0.68 24.84 13.66
C GLY A 498 0.03 26.15 14.12
N MET A 499 -1.28 26.16 14.39
CA MET A 499 -1.99 27.33 14.91
C MET A 499 -1.44 27.79 16.28
N TYR A 500 -1.10 26.84 17.15
CA TYR A 500 -0.46 27.13 18.43
C TYR A 500 0.90 27.80 18.26
N ALA A 501 1.74 27.26 17.37
CA ALA A 501 3.06 27.84 17.05
C ALA A 501 2.97 29.27 16.51
N LEU A 502 1.93 29.55 15.72
CA LEU A 502 1.69 30.84 15.07
C LEU A 502 0.87 31.81 15.93
N ASN A 503 0.66 31.46 17.21
CA ASN A 503 0.00 32.29 18.23
C ASN A 503 -1.45 32.70 17.89
N PHE A 504 -2.21 31.87 17.16
CA PHE A 504 -3.61 32.17 16.80
C PHE A 504 -4.47 32.55 18.02
N GLN A 505 -4.22 31.95 19.18
CA GLN A 505 -4.87 32.22 20.46
C GLN A 505 -4.75 33.67 20.96
N ASN A 506 -3.78 34.44 20.44
CA ASN A 506 -3.44 35.79 20.88
C ASN A 506 -3.65 36.85 19.78
N ARG A 507 -4.05 36.44 18.57
CA ARG A 507 -4.22 37.39 17.46
C ARG A 507 -5.57 38.08 17.54
N GLU A 508 -5.55 39.40 17.40
CA GLU A 508 -6.76 40.23 17.28
C GLU A 508 -7.27 40.23 15.84
N LYS A 509 -6.35 40.38 14.88
CA LYS A 509 -6.67 40.35 13.45
C LYS A 509 -6.70 38.93 12.92
N VAL A 510 -7.37 38.74 11.78
CA VAL A 510 -7.49 37.44 11.14
C VAL A 510 -6.18 37.07 10.47
N SER A 511 -5.75 35.84 10.69
CA SER A 511 -4.65 35.21 9.97
C SER A 511 -5.11 33.94 9.29
N VAL A 512 -4.38 33.56 8.27
CA VAL A 512 -4.57 32.32 7.53
C VAL A 512 -3.37 31.43 7.77
N LEU A 513 -3.60 30.13 7.97
CA LEU A 513 -2.60 29.08 7.88
C LEU A 513 -3.01 28.16 6.73
N ILE A 514 -2.10 27.87 5.82
CA ILE A 514 -2.27 26.87 4.76
C ILE A 514 -1.11 25.91 4.89
N ASP A 515 -1.39 24.66 5.23
CA ASP A 515 -0.40 23.58 5.20
C ASP A 515 -0.50 22.86 3.86
N LEU A 516 0.60 22.92 3.10
CA LEU A 516 0.68 22.32 1.77
C LEU A 516 1.45 21.01 1.87
N GLY A 517 0.70 19.91 1.92
CA GLY A 517 1.20 18.55 1.77
C GLY A 517 0.35 17.76 0.79
N THR A 518 0.17 16.47 1.06
CA THR A 518 -0.68 15.57 0.26
C THR A 518 -2.13 16.05 0.22
N ASN A 519 -2.57 16.67 1.31
CA ASN A 519 -3.81 17.43 1.39
C ASN A 519 -3.46 18.92 1.51
N GLY A 520 -4.43 19.79 1.17
CA GLY A 520 -4.37 21.20 1.50
C GLY A 520 -5.22 21.48 2.73
N GLU A 521 -4.64 21.33 3.92
CA GLU A 521 -5.27 21.76 5.17
C GLU A 521 -5.10 23.27 5.39
N MET A 522 -6.10 23.90 5.97
CA MET A 522 -6.11 25.33 6.15
C MET A 522 -6.96 25.80 7.32
N ALA A 523 -6.57 26.93 7.90
CA ALA A 523 -7.27 27.61 8.97
C ALA A 523 -7.35 29.11 8.69
N VAL A 524 -8.52 29.72 8.89
CA VAL A 524 -8.75 31.16 8.80
C VAL A 524 -9.37 31.63 10.10
N GLY A 525 -8.71 32.53 10.83
CA GLY A 525 -9.29 33.07 12.06
C GLY A 525 -8.35 33.85 12.94
N ASN A 526 -8.84 34.08 14.16
CA ASN A 526 -8.15 34.81 15.22
C ASN A 526 -8.47 34.16 16.59
N LYS A 527 -8.15 34.83 17.70
CA LYS A 527 -8.35 34.29 19.06
C LYS A 527 -9.81 33.96 19.42
N ASP A 528 -10.78 34.56 18.75
CA ASP A 528 -12.20 34.48 19.10
C ASP A 528 -12.94 33.44 18.25
N LYS A 529 -12.48 33.23 17.01
CA LYS A 529 -13.14 32.34 16.05
C LYS A 529 -12.16 31.89 14.97
N ILE A 530 -12.16 30.58 14.71
CA ILE A 530 -11.34 29.95 13.68
C ILE A 530 -12.23 29.02 12.83
N TYR A 531 -12.08 29.11 11.51
CA TYR A 531 -12.61 28.12 10.59
C TYR A 531 -11.49 27.30 9.97
N VAL A 532 -11.71 26.00 9.88
CA VAL A 532 -10.74 25.08 9.28
C VAL A 532 -11.39 24.27 8.17
N ALA A 533 -10.58 23.87 7.20
CA ALA A 533 -10.99 22.96 6.15
C ALA A 533 -9.78 22.13 5.67
N SER A 534 -10.08 21.07 4.93
CA SER A 534 -9.08 20.27 4.22
C SER A 534 -9.57 20.03 2.81
N THR A 535 -8.64 20.07 1.86
CA THR A 535 -8.88 19.88 0.43
C THR A 535 -8.04 18.72 -0.09
N ALA A 536 -8.61 17.94 -1.01
CA ALA A 536 -7.87 16.93 -1.74
C ALA A 536 -7.07 17.61 -2.87
N ALA A 537 -5.95 18.25 -2.53
CA ALA A 537 -5.05 18.85 -3.51
C ALA A 537 -4.29 17.78 -4.33
N GLY A 538 -4.08 16.60 -3.75
CA GLY A 538 -3.28 15.56 -4.37
C GLY A 538 -1.78 15.85 -4.26
N PRO A 539 -0.92 14.88 -4.60
CA PRO A 539 0.50 14.95 -4.26
C PRO A 539 1.34 15.75 -5.26
N ALA A 540 0.73 16.55 -6.14
CA ALA A 540 1.45 17.28 -7.21
C ALA A 540 2.55 18.21 -6.65
N PHE A 541 2.27 18.91 -5.54
CA PHE A 541 3.24 19.75 -4.84
C PHE A 541 4.33 18.96 -4.09
N GLU A 542 4.24 17.64 -4.03
CA GLU A 542 5.28 16.74 -3.51
C GLU A 542 6.01 15.98 -4.65
N GLY A 543 5.74 16.32 -5.92
CA GLY A 543 6.23 15.58 -7.09
C GLY A 543 5.52 14.24 -7.31
N GLY A 544 4.42 13.98 -6.62
CA GLY A 544 3.53 12.85 -6.89
C GLY A 544 2.65 13.10 -8.10
N ASN A 545 2.30 12.04 -8.83
CA ASN A 545 1.56 12.05 -10.11
C ASN A 545 2.16 12.83 -11.28
N ILE A 546 3.19 13.65 -11.04
CA ILE A 546 4.02 14.27 -12.07
C ILE A 546 4.92 13.21 -12.73
N THR A 547 4.99 13.22 -14.05
CA THR A 547 5.62 12.20 -14.90
C THR A 547 7.09 12.00 -14.54
N CYS A 548 7.87 13.09 -14.52
CA CYS A 548 9.26 13.10 -14.05
C CYS A 548 9.36 13.62 -12.59
N GLY A 549 8.30 13.47 -11.81
CA GLY A 549 8.20 14.01 -10.45
C GLY A 549 8.95 13.20 -9.40
N THR A 550 9.66 13.91 -8.52
CA THR A 550 10.37 13.35 -7.37
C THR A 550 10.15 14.21 -6.12
N GLY A 551 10.49 13.68 -4.95
CA GLY A 551 10.48 14.46 -3.71
C GLY A 551 11.58 15.53 -3.69
N SER A 552 11.67 16.29 -2.60
CA SER A 552 12.79 17.23 -2.39
C SER A 552 14.06 16.46 -2.01
N ILE A 553 14.73 15.90 -3.01
CA ILE A 553 15.97 15.10 -2.88
C ILE A 553 17.12 15.79 -3.65
N PRO A 554 18.39 15.51 -3.30
CA PRO A 554 19.52 15.99 -4.09
C PRO A 554 19.36 15.62 -5.59
N GLY A 555 19.58 16.60 -6.46
CA GLY A 555 19.41 16.46 -7.91
C GLY A 555 18.00 16.76 -8.41
N ALA A 556 17.00 16.93 -7.53
CA ALA A 556 15.68 17.35 -7.97
C ALA A 556 15.72 18.81 -8.47
N VAL A 557 15.14 19.07 -9.64
CA VAL A 557 14.98 20.42 -10.20
C VAL A 557 14.05 21.20 -9.28
N CYS A 558 14.56 22.28 -8.70
CA CYS A 558 13.85 23.10 -7.73
C CYS A 558 13.60 24.53 -8.20
N LYS A 559 14.33 25.00 -9.23
CA LYS A 559 14.05 26.25 -9.95
C LYS A 559 14.15 26.07 -11.45
N VAL A 560 13.35 26.84 -12.16
CA VAL A 560 13.31 26.86 -13.62
C VAL A 560 13.12 28.28 -14.12
N GLU A 561 14.00 28.72 -15.01
CA GLU A 561 13.79 29.91 -15.81
C GLU A 561 13.71 29.52 -17.29
N ILE A 562 12.77 30.09 -18.03
CA ILE A 562 12.64 29.87 -19.46
C ILE A 562 13.13 31.11 -20.20
N HIS A 563 14.03 30.91 -21.15
CA HIS A 563 14.54 31.96 -22.05
C HIS A 563 14.60 31.41 -23.47
N ASP A 564 14.01 32.11 -24.44
CA ASP A 564 13.99 31.71 -25.87
C ASP A 564 13.52 30.25 -26.09
N GLY A 565 12.47 29.82 -25.38
CA GLY A 565 11.92 28.46 -25.46
C GLY A 565 12.80 27.37 -24.84
N LYS A 566 13.79 27.72 -24.01
CA LYS A 566 14.69 26.77 -23.34
C LYS A 566 14.71 26.95 -21.84
N ALA A 567 14.67 25.83 -21.12
CA ALA A 567 14.82 25.81 -19.67
C ALA A 567 16.27 26.00 -19.23
N VAL A 568 16.47 26.83 -18.21
CA VAL A 568 17.65 26.86 -17.35
C VAL A 568 17.20 26.36 -15.97
N THR A 569 17.79 25.25 -15.53
CA THR A 569 17.36 24.54 -14.31
C THR A 569 18.41 24.63 -13.21
N GLU A 570 17.96 24.80 -11.96
CA GLU A 570 18.77 24.60 -10.76
C GLU A 570 18.28 23.37 -10.01
N THR A 571 19.20 22.58 -9.46
CA THR A 571 18.90 21.37 -8.70
C THR A 571 19.28 21.51 -7.23
N ILE A 572 18.60 20.76 -6.37
CA ILE A 572 18.96 20.68 -4.95
C ILE A 572 20.38 20.12 -4.80
N GLN A 573 21.23 20.84 -4.04
CA GLN A 573 22.65 20.52 -3.81
C GLN A 573 23.53 20.45 -5.07
N ASP A 574 23.14 21.12 -6.16
CA ASP A 574 23.91 21.18 -7.41
C ASP A 574 24.31 19.79 -7.95
N LYS A 575 23.45 18.78 -7.73
CA LYS A 575 23.65 17.42 -8.23
C LYS A 575 23.07 17.26 -9.64
N PRO A 576 23.51 16.25 -10.41
CA PRO A 576 22.85 15.90 -11.67
C PRO A 576 21.34 15.73 -11.50
N ILE A 577 20.58 16.09 -12.54
CA ILE A 577 19.12 16.04 -12.49
C ILE A 577 18.66 14.62 -12.16
N SER A 578 17.72 14.48 -11.25
CA SER A 578 17.08 13.21 -10.89
C SER A 578 15.56 13.22 -11.07
N GLY A 579 14.97 14.39 -11.29
CA GLY A 579 13.53 14.60 -11.48
C GLY A 579 13.14 16.04 -11.14
N ILE A 580 11.84 16.29 -11.01
CA ILE A 580 11.26 17.61 -10.71
C ILE A 580 10.62 17.55 -9.32
N CYS A 581 11.05 18.40 -8.37
CA CYS A 581 10.37 18.51 -7.08
C CYS A 581 9.20 19.50 -7.15
N GLY A 582 8.38 19.55 -6.10
CA GLY A 582 7.20 20.40 -6.05
C GLY A 582 7.47 21.86 -6.41
N THR A 583 8.52 22.48 -5.85
CA THR A 583 8.86 23.88 -6.17
C THR A 583 9.23 24.01 -7.65
N GLY A 584 9.97 23.04 -8.19
CA GLY A 584 10.27 22.93 -9.62
C GLY A 584 9.03 22.87 -10.51
N VAL A 585 7.96 22.21 -10.06
CA VAL A 585 6.67 22.15 -10.77
C VAL A 585 6.00 23.52 -10.84
N VAL A 586 5.98 24.28 -9.74
CA VAL A 586 5.45 25.65 -9.74
C VAL A 586 6.30 26.58 -10.63
N GLU A 587 7.62 26.43 -10.54
CA GLU A 587 8.60 27.19 -11.31
C GLU A 587 8.44 26.99 -12.82
N ILE A 588 8.39 25.74 -13.30
CA ILE A 588 8.19 25.45 -14.72
C ILE A 588 6.81 25.92 -15.20
N THR A 589 5.75 25.69 -14.40
CA THR A 589 4.39 26.11 -14.78
C THR A 589 4.32 27.63 -14.94
N TYR A 590 4.88 28.38 -13.99
CA TYR A 590 4.96 29.83 -14.08
C TYR A 590 5.79 30.29 -15.28
N GLY A 591 6.94 29.65 -15.52
CA GLY A 591 7.80 29.95 -16.69
C GLY A 591 7.07 29.76 -18.01
N LEU A 592 6.33 28.65 -18.16
CA LEU A 592 5.56 28.35 -19.35
C LEU A 592 4.43 29.36 -19.59
N LEU A 593 3.70 29.75 -18.54
CA LEU A 593 2.66 30.79 -18.64
C LEU A 593 3.24 32.13 -19.08
N LYS A 594 4.35 32.53 -18.44
CA LYS A 594 4.98 33.82 -18.68
C LYS A 594 5.50 33.96 -20.11
N GLU A 595 5.99 32.88 -20.69
CA GLU A 595 6.48 32.84 -22.09
C GLU A 595 5.37 32.45 -23.09
N GLU A 596 4.11 32.41 -22.66
CA GLU A 596 2.93 32.07 -23.49
C GLU A 596 3.02 30.68 -24.15
N LEU A 597 3.77 29.74 -23.55
CA LEU A 597 3.92 28.35 -24.04
C LEU A 597 2.84 27.41 -23.50
N ILE A 598 2.10 27.85 -22.48
CA ILE A 598 0.80 27.29 -22.10
C ILE A 598 -0.24 28.40 -22.08
N ASP A 599 -1.46 28.10 -22.53
CA ASP A 599 -2.59 29.03 -22.50
C ASP A 599 -3.30 29.06 -21.13
N GLU A 600 -4.32 29.89 -20.99
CA GLU A 600 -5.12 30.04 -19.77
C GLU A 600 -5.85 28.74 -19.38
N THR A 601 -6.11 27.87 -20.35
CA THR A 601 -6.71 26.55 -20.15
C THR A 601 -5.68 25.49 -19.72
N GLY A 602 -4.40 25.85 -19.76
CA GLY A 602 -3.25 24.98 -19.48
C GLY A 602 -2.86 24.09 -20.66
N LEU A 603 -3.31 24.38 -21.87
CA LEU A 603 -2.90 23.65 -23.08
C LEU A 603 -1.48 24.08 -23.46
N LEU A 604 -0.58 23.10 -23.57
CA LEU A 604 0.76 23.30 -24.13
C LEU A 604 0.69 23.56 -25.62
N ASP A 605 1.56 24.44 -26.09
CA ASP A 605 1.81 24.67 -27.51
C ASP A 605 2.04 23.37 -28.28
N GLU A 606 1.62 23.35 -29.56
CA GLU A 606 1.68 22.17 -30.42
C GLU A 606 3.09 21.53 -30.48
N GLU A 607 4.15 22.34 -30.35
CA GLU A 607 5.54 21.87 -30.34
C GLU A 607 5.86 20.97 -29.13
N TYR A 608 5.20 21.17 -27.98
CA TYR A 608 5.49 20.47 -26.72
C TYR A 608 4.36 19.54 -26.27
N PHE A 609 3.23 19.53 -26.99
CA PHE A 609 2.03 18.79 -26.57
C PHE A 609 2.27 17.27 -26.50
N GLU A 610 2.97 16.68 -27.48
CA GLU A 610 3.25 15.24 -27.52
C GLU A 610 4.49 14.85 -26.70
N ASP A 611 5.60 15.56 -26.89
CA ASP A 611 6.92 15.17 -26.34
C ASP A 611 7.26 15.83 -24.99
N GLY A 612 6.45 16.80 -24.55
CA GLY A 612 6.68 17.58 -23.33
C GLY A 612 7.76 18.66 -23.49
N PHE A 613 7.83 19.55 -22.51
CA PHE A 613 8.84 20.60 -22.46
C PHE A 613 10.13 20.07 -21.80
N TYR A 614 11.25 20.15 -22.51
CA TYR A 614 12.53 19.58 -22.08
C TYR A 614 13.20 20.38 -20.95
N LEU A 615 13.60 19.70 -19.87
CA LEU A 615 14.31 20.30 -18.73
C LEU A 615 15.76 19.82 -18.58
N GLY A 616 16.09 18.63 -19.10
CA GLY A 616 17.43 18.07 -19.00
C GLY A 616 17.47 16.55 -19.15
N GLU A 617 18.61 15.96 -18.80
CA GLU A 617 18.81 14.51 -18.73
C GLU A 617 19.30 14.13 -17.34
N ASP A 618 18.91 12.95 -16.86
CA ASP A 618 19.44 12.39 -15.63
C ASP A 618 20.82 11.73 -15.81
N ALA A 619 21.38 11.23 -14.71
CA ALA A 619 22.68 10.57 -14.72
C ALA A 619 22.75 9.30 -15.60
N GLN A 620 21.61 8.73 -15.98
CA GLN A 620 21.48 7.56 -16.85
C GLN A 620 21.19 7.94 -18.31
N GLY A 621 21.09 9.24 -18.62
CA GLY A 621 20.76 9.74 -19.96
C GLY A 621 19.27 9.67 -20.29
N ARG A 622 18.40 9.51 -19.29
CA ARG A 622 16.95 9.59 -19.50
C ARG A 622 16.52 11.06 -19.54
N THR A 623 15.69 11.38 -20.52
CA THR A 623 15.11 12.73 -20.66
C THR A 623 14.18 13.05 -19.50
N ILE A 624 14.34 14.25 -18.95
CA ILE A 624 13.49 14.84 -17.93
C ILE A 624 12.70 15.97 -18.58
N GLY A 625 11.38 15.78 -18.67
CA GLY A 625 10.46 16.70 -19.31
C GLY A 625 9.23 17.00 -18.46
N PHE A 626 8.50 18.04 -18.84
CA PHE A 626 7.23 18.44 -18.23
C PHE A 626 6.11 18.36 -19.25
N TYR A 627 5.10 17.53 -18.99
CA TYR A 627 4.13 17.11 -20.00
C TYR A 627 2.74 17.72 -19.78
N GLN A 628 1.87 17.65 -20.79
CA GLN A 628 0.49 18.17 -20.71
C GLN A 628 -0.30 17.60 -19.52
N LYS A 629 -0.08 16.32 -19.21
CA LYS A 629 -0.69 15.67 -18.05
C LYS A 629 -0.19 16.30 -16.74
N ASP A 630 1.07 16.69 -16.67
CA ASP A 630 1.65 17.32 -15.48
C ASP A 630 1.05 18.71 -15.25
N VAL A 631 0.83 19.48 -16.33
CA VAL A 631 0.06 20.74 -16.29
C VAL A 631 -1.35 20.50 -15.72
N ARG A 632 -1.99 19.39 -16.12
CA ARG A 632 -3.31 19.04 -15.59
C ARG A 632 -3.28 18.73 -14.09
N GLU A 633 -2.28 17.99 -13.61
CA GLU A 633 -2.15 17.68 -12.17
C GLU A 633 -1.96 18.94 -11.33
N ILE A 634 -1.12 19.90 -11.78
CA ILE A 634 -0.93 21.16 -11.06
C ILE A 634 -2.20 22.03 -11.07
N GLN A 635 -2.99 22.03 -12.15
CA GLN A 635 -4.29 22.72 -12.18
C GLN A 635 -5.27 22.15 -11.15
N LEU A 636 -5.36 20.82 -11.03
CA LEU A 636 -6.24 20.16 -10.06
C LEU A 636 -5.81 20.47 -8.62
N ALA A 637 -4.49 20.49 -8.37
CA ALA A 637 -3.95 20.76 -7.05
C ALA A 637 -4.11 22.23 -6.64
N LYS A 638 -3.77 23.17 -7.53
CA LYS A 638 -3.88 24.61 -7.24
C LYS A 638 -5.33 25.04 -7.04
N SER A 639 -6.24 24.54 -7.87
CA SER A 639 -7.67 24.87 -7.79
C SER A 639 -8.28 24.38 -6.48
N ALA A 640 -7.91 23.20 -6.00
CA ALA A 640 -8.35 22.67 -4.72
C ALA A 640 -7.98 23.61 -3.56
N VAL A 641 -6.69 23.98 -3.48
CA VAL A 641 -6.18 24.86 -2.42
C VAL A 641 -6.81 26.25 -2.51
N ARG A 642 -6.81 26.85 -3.70
CA ARG A 642 -7.36 28.18 -3.93
C ARG A 642 -8.86 28.24 -3.58
N ALA A 643 -9.65 27.28 -4.06
CA ALA A 643 -11.08 27.21 -3.80
C ALA A 643 -11.40 26.98 -2.31
N GLY A 644 -10.60 26.15 -1.63
CA GLY A 644 -10.74 25.93 -0.19
C GLY A 644 -10.52 27.23 0.59
N LEU A 645 -9.45 27.97 0.26
CA LEU A 645 -9.12 29.23 0.91
C LEU A 645 -10.23 30.27 0.69
N GLU A 646 -10.69 30.42 -0.55
CA GLU A 646 -11.77 31.35 -0.89
C GLU A 646 -13.07 31.02 -0.17
N THR A 647 -13.41 29.73 -0.09
CA THR A 647 -14.59 29.28 0.64
C THR A 647 -14.46 29.64 2.12
N LEU A 648 -13.29 29.44 2.74
CA LEU A 648 -13.10 29.82 4.14
C LEU A 648 -13.20 31.32 4.38
N ILE A 649 -12.56 32.14 3.53
CA ILE A 649 -12.62 33.61 3.62
C ILE A 649 -14.06 34.08 3.46
N LEU A 650 -14.78 33.59 2.45
CA LEU A 650 -16.17 33.90 2.19
C LEU A 650 -17.08 33.53 3.37
N ARG A 651 -16.90 32.32 3.94
CA ARG A 651 -17.68 31.85 5.09
C ARG A 651 -17.34 32.61 6.37
N TYR A 652 -16.08 33.01 6.54
CA TYR A 652 -15.66 33.87 7.65
C TYR A 652 -16.32 35.26 7.54
N GLY A 653 -16.48 35.75 6.31
CA GLY A 653 -17.21 36.98 5.99
C GLY A 653 -16.35 38.23 6.06
N ILE A 654 -15.07 38.11 5.67
CA ILE A 654 -14.11 39.23 5.67
C ILE A 654 -13.55 39.50 4.27
N PRO A 655 -13.20 40.76 3.97
CA PRO A 655 -12.40 41.10 2.80
C PRO A 655 -10.90 40.80 3.01
N TYR A 656 -10.13 40.69 1.92
CA TYR A 656 -8.70 40.38 1.99
C TYR A 656 -7.86 41.43 2.73
N ASP A 657 -8.28 42.69 2.77
CA ASP A 657 -7.56 43.78 3.45
C ASP A 657 -7.54 43.59 4.97
N GLU A 658 -8.55 42.93 5.54
CA GLU A 658 -8.63 42.59 6.96
C GLU A 658 -7.77 41.38 7.37
N ILE A 659 -7.30 40.57 6.41
CA ILE A 659 -6.32 39.52 6.67
C ILE A 659 -4.98 40.18 7.00
N GLU A 660 -4.39 39.85 8.14
CA GLU A 660 -3.10 40.38 8.57
C GLU A 660 -1.93 39.64 7.92
N THR A 661 -1.97 38.31 7.97
CA THR A 661 -0.88 37.43 7.52
C THR A 661 -1.45 36.13 6.97
N VAL A 662 -0.85 35.63 5.90
CA VAL A 662 -1.12 34.31 5.32
C VAL A 662 0.13 33.45 5.51
N TYR A 663 0.06 32.48 6.40
CA TYR A 663 1.16 31.56 6.70
C TYR A 663 1.10 30.35 5.76
N ILE A 664 2.19 30.09 5.04
CA ILE A 664 2.33 28.89 4.21
C ILE A 664 3.28 27.92 4.93
N ALA A 665 2.72 26.78 5.34
CA ALA A 665 3.40 25.70 6.00
C ALA A 665 3.58 24.49 5.07
N GLY A 666 4.27 23.47 5.58
CA GLY A 666 4.57 22.23 4.87
C GLY A 666 6.00 22.21 4.34
N GLY A 667 6.50 21.01 4.04
CA GLY A 667 7.86 20.82 3.50
C GLY A 667 8.09 21.52 2.16
N PHE A 668 7.03 21.64 1.36
CA PHE A 668 7.01 22.37 0.10
C PHE A 668 6.97 23.90 0.31
N GLY A 669 6.15 24.37 1.25
CA GLY A 669 5.83 25.79 1.43
C GLY A 669 7.02 26.70 1.77
N TYR A 670 8.07 26.16 2.40
CA TYR A 670 9.22 26.97 2.85
C TYR A 670 10.08 27.52 1.69
N GLN A 671 10.26 26.74 0.63
CA GLN A 671 11.09 27.12 -0.53
C GLN A 671 10.27 27.64 -1.71
N LEU A 672 8.95 27.78 -1.52
CA LEU A 672 8.04 28.25 -2.55
C LEU A 672 8.32 29.72 -2.87
N ASP A 673 8.57 30.03 -4.15
CA ASP A 673 8.56 31.41 -4.63
C ASP A 673 7.11 31.93 -4.62
N ILE A 674 6.83 32.83 -3.67
CA ILE A 674 5.50 33.39 -3.45
C ILE A 674 4.98 34.11 -4.69
N LYS A 675 5.84 34.80 -5.45
CA LYS A 675 5.41 35.52 -6.65
C LYS A 675 4.96 34.54 -7.73
N LYS A 676 5.70 33.45 -7.91
CA LYS A 676 5.35 32.42 -8.89
C LYS A 676 4.10 31.64 -8.47
N ALA A 677 3.97 31.35 -7.18
CA ALA A 677 2.76 30.74 -6.63
C ALA A 677 1.51 31.61 -6.87
N VAL A 678 1.61 32.92 -6.63
CA VAL A 678 0.54 33.88 -6.99
C VAL A 678 0.33 33.92 -8.50
N GLY A 679 1.40 33.96 -9.29
CA GLY A 679 1.34 34.02 -10.76
C GLY A 679 0.66 32.82 -11.42
N ILE A 680 0.74 31.62 -10.84
CA ILE A 680 -0.03 30.45 -11.33
C ILE A 680 -1.47 30.42 -10.78
N GLY A 681 -1.86 31.36 -9.92
CA GLY A 681 -3.17 31.40 -9.27
C GLY A 681 -3.34 30.39 -8.12
N LEU A 682 -2.24 29.93 -7.50
CA LEU A 682 -2.32 29.08 -6.29
C LEU A 682 -2.79 29.90 -5.08
N LEU A 683 -2.31 31.14 -4.98
CA LEU A 683 -2.59 32.06 -3.88
C LEU A 683 -3.18 33.38 -4.41
N PRO A 684 -4.03 34.08 -3.63
CA PRO A 684 -4.62 35.35 -4.04
C PRO A 684 -3.56 36.44 -4.26
N LYS A 685 -3.66 37.16 -5.37
CA LYS A 685 -2.83 38.34 -5.67
C LYS A 685 -2.98 39.42 -4.61
N GLU A 686 -4.17 39.57 -4.03
CA GLU A 686 -4.47 40.49 -2.92
C GLU A 686 -3.69 40.18 -1.64
N CYS A 687 -3.21 38.94 -1.50
CA CYS A 687 -2.44 38.50 -0.33
C CYS A 687 -0.92 38.50 -0.56
N GLU A 688 -0.40 38.80 -1.77
CA GLU A 688 1.03 38.70 -2.11
C GLU A 688 1.94 39.37 -1.06
N GLY A 689 1.61 40.59 -0.62
CA GLY A 689 2.38 41.34 0.37
C GLY A 689 2.18 40.92 1.85
N LYS A 690 1.39 39.87 2.11
CA LYS A 690 1.02 39.38 3.44
C LYS A 690 1.41 37.92 3.68
N ILE A 691 2.01 37.28 2.68
CA ILE A 691 2.34 35.85 2.73
C ILE A 691 3.69 35.63 3.40
N GLU A 692 3.73 34.74 4.38
CA GLU A 692 4.93 34.34 5.12
C GLU A 692 5.09 32.82 5.07
N ALA A 693 6.21 32.34 4.53
CA ALA A 693 6.55 30.92 4.55
C ALA A 693 7.11 30.53 5.93
N VAL A 694 6.52 29.52 6.57
CA VAL A 694 6.85 29.12 7.96
C VAL A 694 7.42 27.72 8.09
N GLY A 695 7.51 26.95 7.01
CA GLY A 695 8.04 25.58 7.02
C GLY A 695 7.19 24.61 7.83
N ASN A 696 7.82 23.66 8.54
CA ASN A 696 7.07 22.66 9.31
C ASN A 696 6.45 23.29 10.58
N SER A 697 5.19 23.70 10.47
CA SER A 697 4.44 24.37 11.53
C SER A 697 4.06 23.40 12.67
N CYS A 698 3.76 22.14 12.34
CA CYS A 698 3.45 21.08 13.28
C CYS A 698 4.60 20.83 14.26
N LEU A 699 5.82 20.66 13.73
CA LEU A 699 7.02 20.43 14.53
C LEU A 699 7.35 21.63 15.42
N LYS A 700 7.21 22.87 14.90
CA LYS A 700 7.33 24.10 15.71
C LYS A 700 6.32 24.13 16.85
N GLY A 701 5.08 23.70 16.61
CA GLY A 701 4.04 23.57 17.63
C GLY A 701 4.40 22.55 18.70
N ALA A 702 4.85 21.36 18.28
CA ALA A 702 5.29 20.31 19.18
C ALA A 702 6.45 20.77 20.09
N ILE A 703 7.43 21.47 19.52
CA ILE A 703 8.52 22.09 20.31
C ILE A 703 7.97 23.14 21.27
N ALA A 704 7.07 24.02 20.83
CA ALA A 704 6.48 25.03 21.71
C ALA A 704 5.78 24.39 22.92
N LYS A 705 4.97 23.34 22.71
CA LYS A 705 4.33 22.59 23.81
C LYS A 705 5.33 21.86 24.70
N LEU A 706 6.46 21.38 24.17
CA LEU A 706 7.54 20.85 24.99
C LEU A 706 8.19 21.89 25.90
N LEU A 707 8.14 23.18 25.55
CA LEU A 707 8.83 24.24 26.29
C LEU A 707 7.90 25.04 27.21
N GLU A 708 6.59 24.96 27.01
CA GLU A 708 5.59 25.78 27.68
C GLU A 708 4.72 24.92 28.63
N PRO A 709 4.61 25.28 29.92
CA PRO A 709 3.88 24.48 30.92
C PRO A 709 2.36 24.58 30.80
N ASP A 710 1.82 25.72 30.33
CA ASP A 710 0.37 25.99 30.27
C ASP A 710 -0.22 25.74 28.86
N ALA A 711 0.49 24.96 28.03
CA ALA A 711 0.14 24.77 26.63
C ALA A 711 -1.23 24.09 26.44
N ASP A 712 -1.60 23.16 27.31
CA ASP A 712 -2.79 22.32 27.15
C ASP A 712 -4.09 23.12 27.21
N GLU A 713 -4.21 24.06 28.15
CA GLU A 713 -5.39 24.93 28.27
C GLU A 713 -5.53 25.84 27.03
N VAL A 714 -4.40 26.31 26.49
CA VAL A 714 -4.38 27.17 25.30
C VAL A 714 -4.75 26.38 24.05
N ILE A 715 -4.24 25.16 23.91
CA ILE A 715 -4.55 24.27 22.79
C ILE A 715 -6.03 23.90 22.80
N GLU A 716 -6.60 23.57 23.96
CA GLU A 716 -8.03 23.30 24.08
C GLU A 716 -8.87 24.54 23.76
N LYS A 717 -8.40 25.74 24.14
CA LYS A 717 -9.05 26.99 23.71
C LYS A 717 -9.07 27.12 22.19
N ILE A 718 -7.94 26.91 21.51
CA ILE A 718 -7.85 26.94 20.03
C ILE A 718 -8.87 25.98 19.43
N ARG A 719 -8.92 24.74 19.92
CA ARG A 719 -9.89 23.72 19.47
C ARG A 719 -11.33 24.17 19.69
N SER A 720 -11.65 24.74 20.86
CA SER A 720 -13.02 25.15 21.23
C SER A 720 -13.59 26.28 20.36
N VAL A 721 -12.72 27.17 19.85
CA VAL A 721 -13.11 28.26 18.93
C VAL A 721 -12.99 27.88 17.46
N SER A 722 -12.47 26.67 17.18
CA SER A 722 -12.30 26.14 15.82
C SER A 722 -13.54 25.39 15.36
N LYS A 723 -13.94 25.62 14.11
CA LYS A 723 -15.06 24.91 13.48
C LYS A 723 -14.72 24.52 12.06
N GLU A 724 -14.94 23.24 11.73
CA GLU A 724 -14.79 22.74 10.38
C GLU A 724 -15.86 23.30 9.44
N ILE A 725 -15.41 23.75 8.25
CA ILE A 725 -16.25 23.99 7.08
C ILE A 725 -16.09 22.81 6.13
N ARG A 726 -17.18 22.10 5.89
CA ARG A 726 -17.19 20.92 5.01
C ARG A 726 -17.34 21.34 3.55
N LEU A 727 -16.20 21.47 2.86
CA LEU A 727 -16.12 21.93 1.48
C LEU A 727 -16.93 21.06 0.50
N SER A 728 -17.00 19.75 0.73
CA SER A 728 -17.75 18.81 -0.13
C SER A 728 -19.25 19.10 -0.24
N ASN A 729 -19.84 19.75 0.78
CA ASN A 729 -21.24 20.15 0.78
C ASN A 729 -21.42 21.65 0.45
N ASP A 730 -20.32 22.36 0.20
CA ASP A 730 -20.33 23.78 -0.06
C ASP A 730 -20.47 24.04 -1.57
N LYS A 731 -21.46 24.84 -1.94
CA LYS A 731 -21.72 25.15 -3.36
C LYS A 731 -20.64 26.05 -3.94
N ASP A 732 -20.19 27.03 -3.16
CA ASP A 732 -19.23 28.02 -3.62
C ASP A 732 -17.85 27.37 -3.82
N PHE A 733 -17.51 26.34 -3.02
CA PHE A 733 -16.29 25.56 -3.22
C PHE A 733 -16.23 24.94 -4.62
N ASN A 734 -17.32 24.34 -5.10
CA ASN A 734 -17.34 23.71 -6.42
C ASN A 734 -17.25 24.74 -7.55
N GLU A 735 -17.90 25.90 -7.39
CA GLU A 735 -17.81 27.01 -8.34
C GLU A 735 -16.36 27.55 -8.40
N PHE A 736 -15.79 27.90 -7.25
CA PHE A 736 -14.39 28.33 -7.15
C PHE A 736 -13.40 27.28 -7.68
N TYR A 737 -13.64 25.99 -7.42
CA TYR A 737 -12.77 24.92 -7.93
C TYR A 737 -12.73 24.89 -9.46
N MET A 738 -13.87 25.09 -10.12
CA MET A 738 -13.94 25.18 -11.58
C MET A 738 -13.29 26.46 -12.09
N ASP A 739 -13.56 27.60 -11.44
CA ASP A 739 -13.05 28.91 -11.85
C ASP A 739 -11.52 28.97 -11.75
N TYR A 740 -10.94 28.48 -10.65
CA TYR A 740 -9.50 28.50 -10.40
C TYR A 740 -8.72 27.35 -11.06
N MET A 741 -9.39 26.55 -11.88
CA MET A 741 -8.74 25.55 -12.73
C MET A 741 -7.94 26.20 -13.87
N PHE A 742 -8.46 27.30 -14.41
CA PHE A 742 -7.77 28.13 -15.39
C PHE A 742 -6.60 28.89 -14.73
N PHE A 743 -5.58 29.23 -15.52
CA PHE A 743 -4.55 30.16 -15.11
C PHE A 743 -5.06 31.59 -15.27
N GLU A 744 -4.74 32.47 -14.33
CA GLU A 744 -5.19 33.86 -14.38
C GLU A 744 -4.47 34.58 -15.54
N GLU A 745 -5.22 35.21 -16.45
CA GLU A 745 -4.65 36.18 -17.39
C GLU A 745 -4.28 37.46 -16.63
N ASP A 746 -3.06 37.96 -16.83
CA ASP A 746 -2.53 39.16 -16.15
C ASP A 746 -3.18 40.48 -16.61
#